data_AF-A0AAE0K1Y1-F1
#
_entry.id   AF-A0AAE0K1Y1-F1
#
_cell.length_a   1.000
_cell.length_b   1.000
_cell.length_c   1.000
_cell.angle_alpha   90.00
_cell.angle_beta   90.00
_cell.angle_gamma   90.00
#
_symmetry.space_group_name_H-M   'P 1'
#
loop_
_entity.id
_entity.type
_entity.pdbx_description
1 polymer ?
#
loop_
_entity_poly.entity_id
_entity_poly.type
_entity_poly.pdbx_seq_one_letter_code
_entity_poly.pdbx_strand_id
1 'polypeptide(L)'
;MEWIVLELDCLLTSGLAPVLAVLAAIPFLEQQRWRMALIDSYDAKATDPPLLERNSEVKSYTTSKATYPGLRVFYRRHQQADRLPRTPAPIPLLVFVHGLGGSVAQFNSLLTSLTPIASCLAVDLPGCGRSEFAPRSWDAYSTDALVELLETVIEDYREKDEGQGVVLIGHSMGTPLALLLAKPRGTPRTELHKHIVGLVAMCPAAPAFKPNLTRFLRILLSLTPAWLFDFWRGLDARGGTESASVRRFVGADADEESKRLQVLYNAQSKSAVWLRTAYGLLPKFKNGEPEGGLPPIQYWQGLQMPVFLIGGEGDNVTPAKTVTVAAEWNIAELSVEDFARQKNPVNPDETEDPMTPNDRPAGIPALPLRPKKVVQTKILPRPANHAMLYMPTSAPVLAGLISDFLAAHVTGRLDLGWQLQYLCQDGKWDVKNLEKWQKVAPVSEKIGNVFRAMKTLREVDEVHCPRQFVRGWGGVVKDIIDISHDTPVYDPQGLEEGGIKYHKFPTVSKVPPTDAEVEGFIALVDKIREEQKARPTAGENSDWVIGVHCHYGFNRTGFFIVCYLVERCGYTPRQAIEHFAEQRPKGIKHAHFKDRLYRPTAALSSCTGGSPTPSEHSDRRAEEEEDNALHGTAVPARSSRRWVSNLREVALFAWALLATAAVIVLAVVLQHRNAVTSNPASSVYNGPAAVAATNSKTPAKRNLIFMVSDGMGPASLSLTRSFRQLVYDLPIDNTLQLDRHFWDSAAGATAFSCGRKSYNGAISMLPDYSPCGTVLEAAKRAGYHTGLVVTTDITDATPACFAAHVHHRIQEDEIALQEVGEGVLGRTVDLILGGGRCHFLPNTTAGSCRADDVNVAGIAQEKHGWTYANDRAGFDALAMGKNVSLPLLGLFASRDVPFEIDRRHMADVYPSLSEMAATALAALEEATKDSDKGFFLMIEGSRIDHAGHINDPAAQVREVLEYDKAFKTVLDFLDSSDTEGVLVATSDHETGGLATAWQGPGELPVYNWHPSILARAEASSEHLALLLEEHLLAFQDESPEDLREWINNDLVVKRLGIQNALEVEINALASNPIAATTLFARMVSIRARVGWSTHGHSAVDVNVYSSGGDEAQKIRGNVENTDIGKFLREYLRVDVDSITKELKQKLKYDGVEAAKVAQMATGGESTAADQNGNQHPKEWLEQAKF
;
A
#
# COMPACT_ATOMS: atom_id res chain seq x y z
N MET A 1 32.98 2.24 -35.30
CA MET A 1 33.42 3.58 -35.77
C MET A 1 32.39 4.21 -36.68
N GLU A 2 31.81 3.48 -37.63
CA GLU A 2 30.73 3.99 -38.50
C GLU A 2 29.63 4.71 -37.72
N TRP A 3 29.19 4.25 -36.55
CA TRP A 3 28.24 5.00 -35.70
C TRP A 3 28.68 6.43 -35.31
N ILE A 4 29.96 6.66 -34.96
CA ILE A 4 30.49 8.01 -34.69
C ILE A 4 30.55 8.82 -36.00
N VAL A 5 30.95 8.17 -37.10
CA VAL A 5 30.99 8.79 -38.43
C VAL A 5 29.57 9.14 -38.90
N LEU A 6 28.54 8.37 -38.55
CA LEU A 6 27.14 8.57 -38.95
C LEU A 6 26.42 9.66 -38.15
N GLU A 7 26.83 9.98 -36.92
CA GLU A 7 26.45 11.26 -36.29
C GLU A 7 27.15 12.46 -36.94
N LEU A 8 28.27 12.24 -37.62
CA LEU A 8 29.03 13.26 -38.33
C LEU A 8 28.70 13.32 -39.85
N ASP A 9 28.08 12.31 -40.45
CA ASP A 9 27.75 12.28 -41.90
C ASP A 9 26.62 13.27 -42.25
N CYS A 10 25.87 13.74 -41.25
CA CYS A 10 24.98 14.90 -41.40
C CYS A 10 25.75 16.16 -41.87
N LEU A 11 27.05 16.24 -41.58
CA LEU A 11 27.98 17.32 -42.00
C LEU A 11 28.55 17.14 -43.42
N LEU A 12 28.42 15.94 -44.01
CA LEU A 12 29.01 15.60 -45.32
C LEU A 12 27.95 15.37 -46.40
N THR A 13 26.75 14.94 -46.01
CA THR A 13 25.59 14.80 -46.90
C THR A 13 24.88 16.14 -47.19
N SER A 14 25.10 17.16 -46.35
CA SER A 14 24.78 18.55 -46.68
C SER A 14 26.03 19.25 -47.24
N GLY A 15 25.97 19.70 -48.50
CA GLY A 15 27.13 20.23 -49.23
C GLY A 15 27.70 21.54 -48.65
N LEU A 16 28.91 21.91 -49.12
CA LEU A 16 29.72 23.06 -48.68
C LEU A 16 29.09 24.45 -48.94
N ALA A 17 27.96 24.72 -48.30
CA ALA A 17 27.15 25.93 -48.44
C ALA A 17 26.91 26.75 -47.13
N PRO A 18 26.83 26.17 -45.91
CA PRO A 18 26.39 26.93 -44.74
C PRO A 18 27.49 27.79 -44.06
N VAL A 19 28.76 27.67 -44.47
CA VAL A 19 29.88 28.40 -43.83
C VAL A 19 29.70 29.93 -43.89
N LEU A 20 29.03 30.45 -44.92
CA LEU A 20 28.70 31.88 -45.05
C LEU A 20 27.42 32.31 -44.32
N ALA A 21 26.57 31.38 -43.88
CA ALA A 21 25.33 31.70 -43.16
C ALA A 21 25.53 31.96 -41.66
N VAL A 22 26.61 31.41 -41.08
CA VAL A 22 26.89 31.44 -39.63
C VAL A 22 27.01 32.87 -39.06
N LEU A 23 27.47 33.84 -39.85
CA LEU A 23 27.61 35.23 -39.41
C LEU A 23 26.32 36.07 -39.48
N ALA A 24 25.27 35.58 -40.17
CA ALA A 24 24.01 36.32 -40.35
C ALA A 24 22.89 35.90 -39.39
N ALA A 25 22.99 34.70 -38.79
CA ALA A 25 21.90 34.09 -38.02
C ALA A 25 21.90 34.42 -36.51
N ILE A 26 22.87 35.21 -36.01
CA ILE A 26 23.04 35.48 -34.57
C ILE A 26 21.76 36.06 -33.92
N PRO A 27 21.03 37.02 -34.51
CA PRO A 27 19.76 37.52 -33.94
C PRO A 27 18.57 36.54 -34.08
N PHE A 28 18.70 35.50 -34.91
CA PHE A 28 17.61 34.55 -35.21
C PHE A 28 17.59 33.34 -34.26
N LEU A 29 18.69 33.09 -33.56
CA LEU A 29 18.84 31.95 -32.64
C LEU A 29 18.00 32.07 -31.36
N GLU A 30 17.63 33.29 -30.94
CA GLU A 30 16.71 33.48 -29.80
C GLU A 30 15.24 33.17 -30.16
N GLN A 31 14.82 33.38 -31.41
CA GLN A 31 13.43 33.16 -31.84
C GLN A 31 13.06 31.69 -32.12
N GLN A 32 14.03 30.80 -32.34
CA GLN A 32 13.76 29.37 -32.54
C GLN A 32 13.39 28.61 -31.26
N ARG A 33 13.43 29.26 -30.08
CA ARG A 33 13.12 28.64 -28.79
C ARG A 33 11.62 28.35 -28.55
N TRP A 34 10.75 28.73 -29.48
CA TRP A 34 9.29 28.64 -29.38
C TRP A 34 8.64 27.95 -30.59
N ARG A 35 8.78 26.62 -30.71
CA ARG A 35 7.88 25.72 -31.50
C ARG A 35 8.23 24.22 -31.39
N MET A 36 8.15 23.67 -30.17
CA MET A 36 7.87 22.24 -29.97
C MET A 36 6.96 22.12 -28.75
N ALA A 37 5.72 21.69 -28.93
CA ALA A 37 4.76 21.46 -27.86
C ALA A 37 4.25 20.02 -27.98
N LEU A 38 4.53 19.21 -26.95
CA LEU A 38 3.89 17.91 -26.60
C LEU A 38 4.65 17.12 -25.50
N ILE A 39 5.73 17.67 -24.93
CA ILE A 39 6.28 17.24 -23.64
C ILE A 39 6.63 18.52 -22.86
N ASP A 40 5.95 18.80 -21.74
CA ASP A 40 6.07 20.08 -21.03
C ASP A 40 7.37 20.23 -20.22
N SER A 41 8.15 19.16 -20.07
CA SER A 41 9.53 19.23 -19.60
C SER A 41 10.39 18.11 -20.16
N TYR A 42 11.56 18.46 -20.68
CA TYR A 42 12.62 17.50 -21.04
C TYR A 42 13.58 17.22 -19.86
N ASP A 43 13.35 17.78 -18.68
CA ASP A 43 14.18 17.55 -17.50
C ASP A 43 14.11 16.08 -17.05
N ALA A 44 15.27 15.43 -16.93
CA ALA A 44 15.41 14.06 -16.43
C ALA A 44 14.98 13.90 -14.95
N LYS A 45 14.75 15.00 -14.22
CA LYS A 45 14.05 14.96 -12.92
C LYS A 45 12.52 14.98 -13.07
N ALA A 46 11.97 15.64 -14.09
CA ALA A 46 10.52 15.79 -14.29
C ALA A 46 9.89 14.58 -15.00
N THR A 47 10.67 13.81 -15.77
CA THR A 47 10.22 12.60 -16.49
C THR A 47 10.77 11.31 -15.87
N ASP A 48 11.12 11.30 -14.59
CA ASP A 48 11.77 10.16 -13.96
C ASP A 48 10.73 9.11 -13.49
N PRO A 49 10.85 7.83 -13.88
CA PRO A 49 9.85 6.81 -13.52
C PRO A 49 9.72 6.61 -11.99
N PRO A 50 8.49 6.46 -11.44
CA PRO A 50 8.28 6.34 -9.98
C PRO A 50 9.01 5.18 -9.29
N LEU A 51 9.27 4.08 -10.00
CA LEU A 51 10.12 2.99 -9.51
C LEU A 51 11.55 3.47 -9.23
N LEU A 52 12.09 4.30 -10.14
CA LEU A 52 13.44 4.80 -10.01
C LEU A 52 13.53 5.96 -9.02
N GLU A 53 12.54 6.86 -8.98
CA GLU A 53 12.51 7.96 -7.99
C GLU A 53 12.59 7.45 -6.54
N ARG A 54 11.80 6.41 -6.22
CA ARG A 54 11.70 5.85 -4.87
C ARG A 54 12.91 5.02 -4.43
N ASN A 55 13.75 4.60 -5.37
CA ASN A 55 14.87 3.67 -5.14
C ASN A 55 16.20 4.20 -5.72
N SER A 56 16.33 5.51 -5.96
CA SER A 56 17.57 6.17 -6.39
C SER A 56 18.13 7.07 -5.30
N GLU A 57 19.41 6.94 -5.00
CA GLU A 57 20.18 7.91 -4.20
C GLU A 57 21.25 8.60 -5.04
N VAL A 58 21.81 9.70 -4.54
CA VAL A 58 22.92 10.43 -5.18
C VAL A 58 24.13 10.42 -4.25
N LYS A 59 25.21 9.76 -4.67
CA LYS A 59 26.43 9.52 -3.89
C LYS A 59 27.68 10.06 -4.59
N SER A 60 28.72 10.32 -3.80
CA SER A 60 30.04 10.73 -4.26
C SER A 60 31.01 9.53 -4.26
N TYR A 61 31.72 9.31 -5.35
CA TYR A 61 32.67 8.19 -5.51
C TYR A 61 34.05 8.68 -5.99
N THR A 62 35.13 8.06 -5.50
CA THR A 62 36.52 8.43 -5.87
C THR A 62 37.31 7.27 -6.46
N THR A 63 37.80 7.48 -7.67
CA THR A 63 38.66 6.57 -8.45
C THR A 63 40.11 7.07 -8.50
N SER A 64 41.04 6.24 -8.99
CA SER A 64 42.42 6.63 -9.27
C SER A 64 42.56 7.76 -10.30
N LYS A 65 41.48 8.08 -11.02
CA LYS A 65 41.43 9.10 -12.09
C LYS A 65 40.73 10.38 -11.66
N ALA A 66 39.65 10.27 -10.86
CA ALA A 66 38.79 11.39 -10.52
C ALA A 66 37.83 11.10 -9.34
N THR A 67 37.38 12.16 -8.68
CA THR A 67 36.22 12.16 -7.79
C THR A 67 34.98 12.63 -8.56
N TYR A 68 33.92 11.84 -8.51
CA TYR A 68 32.61 12.12 -9.10
C TYR A 68 31.64 12.50 -7.97
N PRO A 69 31.30 13.80 -7.79
CA PRO A 69 30.65 14.29 -6.57
C PRO A 69 29.17 13.94 -6.43
N GLY A 70 28.46 13.70 -7.53
CA GLY A 70 27.02 13.42 -7.53
C GLY A 70 26.62 12.42 -8.62
N LEU A 71 26.80 11.13 -8.35
CA LEU A 71 26.33 10.04 -9.19
C LEU A 71 25.02 9.49 -8.65
N ARG A 72 24.00 9.39 -9.51
CA ARG A 72 22.78 8.67 -9.21
C ARG A 72 23.02 7.17 -9.31
N VAL A 73 22.66 6.47 -8.24
CA VAL A 73 22.63 5.01 -8.17
C VAL A 73 21.22 4.59 -7.81
N PHE A 74 20.61 3.76 -8.66
CA PHE A 74 19.40 3.01 -8.35
C PHE A 74 19.79 1.71 -7.66
N TYR A 75 19.20 1.41 -6.51
CA TYR A 75 19.34 0.12 -5.84
C TYR A 75 18.02 -0.29 -5.20
N ARG A 76 17.50 -1.45 -5.63
CA ARG A 76 16.34 -2.10 -5.00
C ARG A 76 16.76 -3.49 -4.54
N ARG A 77 16.92 -3.68 -3.22
CA ARG A 77 17.16 -5.00 -2.60
C ARG A 77 15.91 -5.88 -2.80
N HIS A 78 16.13 -7.18 -3.01
CA HIS A 78 15.04 -8.14 -3.18
C HIS A 78 14.11 -8.15 -1.96
N GLN A 79 12.79 -8.07 -2.17
CA GLN A 79 11.81 -7.87 -1.09
C GLN A 79 11.77 -9.02 -0.08
N GLN A 80 12.18 -10.22 -0.49
CA GLN A 80 12.22 -11.42 0.35
C GLN A 80 13.66 -11.95 0.53
N ALA A 81 14.68 -11.10 0.35
CA ALA A 81 16.10 -11.47 0.49
C ALA A 81 16.40 -12.25 1.78
N ASP A 82 15.88 -11.79 2.92
CA ASP A 82 16.14 -12.39 4.24
C ASP A 82 15.32 -13.67 4.50
N ARG A 83 14.38 -14.02 3.60
CA ARG A 83 13.62 -15.29 3.61
C ARG A 83 14.14 -16.31 2.58
N LEU A 84 15.08 -15.93 1.70
CA LEU A 84 15.68 -16.83 0.71
C LEU A 84 17.00 -17.43 1.23
N PRO A 85 17.48 -18.57 0.67
CA PRO A 85 18.68 -19.24 1.16
C PRO A 85 19.96 -18.41 0.94
N ARG A 86 20.59 -17.97 2.04
CA ARG A 86 21.88 -17.25 2.06
C ARG A 86 23.12 -18.16 2.11
N THR A 87 22.94 -19.47 2.25
CA THR A 87 24.04 -20.46 2.23
C THR A 87 24.10 -21.16 0.86
N PRO A 88 25.27 -21.33 0.21
CA PRO A 88 26.61 -20.87 0.62
C PRO A 88 26.87 -19.38 0.36
N ALA A 89 26.00 -18.71 -0.39
CA ALA A 89 25.94 -17.25 -0.55
C ALA A 89 24.48 -16.83 -0.87
N PRO A 90 24.13 -15.53 -0.77
CA PRO A 90 22.86 -14.98 -1.23
C PRO A 90 22.64 -15.09 -2.75
N ILE A 91 21.42 -14.84 -3.21
CA ILE A 91 21.10 -14.77 -4.65
C ILE A 91 21.93 -13.65 -5.33
N PRO A 92 22.34 -13.83 -6.61
CA PRO A 92 23.17 -12.86 -7.30
C PRO A 92 22.57 -11.46 -7.42
N LEU A 93 23.42 -10.44 -7.35
CA LEU A 93 23.07 -9.05 -7.64
C LEU A 93 23.03 -8.83 -9.16
N LEU A 94 21.93 -8.31 -9.70
CA LEU A 94 21.81 -7.93 -11.11
C LEU A 94 22.26 -6.48 -11.30
N VAL A 95 23.25 -6.23 -12.16
CA VAL A 95 23.85 -4.90 -12.37
C VAL A 95 23.63 -4.42 -13.80
N PHE A 96 22.88 -3.34 -13.98
CA PHE A 96 22.51 -2.79 -15.27
C PHE A 96 23.45 -1.64 -15.70
N VAL A 97 24.05 -1.76 -16.89
CA VAL A 97 25.02 -0.79 -17.44
C VAL A 97 24.53 -0.25 -18.78
N HIS A 98 24.24 1.05 -18.83
CA HIS A 98 23.61 1.70 -20.00
C HIS A 98 24.61 2.08 -21.11
N GLY A 99 24.07 2.34 -22.30
CA GLY A 99 24.84 2.74 -23.49
C GLY A 99 25.31 4.20 -23.51
N LEU A 100 26.05 4.59 -24.55
CA LEU A 100 26.54 5.96 -24.72
C LEU A 100 25.37 6.91 -24.99
N GLY A 101 25.24 7.91 -24.13
CA GLY A 101 24.17 8.91 -24.21
C GLY A 101 22.84 8.44 -23.61
N GLY A 102 22.78 7.21 -23.09
CA GLY A 102 21.65 6.65 -22.36
C GLY A 102 21.62 7.01 -20.88
N SER A 103 20.72 6.37 -20.14
CA SER A 103 20.48 6.54 -18.69
C SER A 103 19.77 5.33 -18.11
N VAL A 104 19.71 5.21 -16.77
CA VAL A 104 18.99 4.14 -16.05
C VAL A 104 17.50 4.10 -16.41
N ALA A 105 16.89 5.25 -16.71
CA ALA A 105 15.49 5.34 -17.17
C ALA A 105 15.14 4.41 -18.35
N GLN A 106 16.10 4.15 -19.25
CA GLN A 106 15.91 3.26 -20.39
C GLN A 106 15.69 1.79 -19.99
N PHE A 107 16.11 1.39 -18.79
CA PHE A 107 15.90 0.05 -18.24
C PHE A 107 14.63 -0.08 -17.39
N ASN A 108 13.80 0.95 -17.24
CA ASN A 108 12.66 0.93 -16.32
C ASN A 108 11.74 -0.29 -16.50
N SER A 109 11.46 -0.69 -17.75
CA SER A 109 10.65 -1.88 -18.06
C SER A 109 11.31 -3.17 -17.56
N LEU A 110 12.61 -3.37 -17.84
CA LEU A 110 13.36 -4.55 -17.36
C LEU A 110 13.50 -4.55 -15.83
N LEU A 111 13.76 -3.39 -15.22
CA LEU A 111 13.87 -3.25 -13.75
C LEU A 111 12.52 -3.55 -13.07
N THR A 112 11.40 -3.19 -13.69
CA THR A 112 10.06 -3.54 -13.20
C THR A 112 9.86 -5.06 -13.21
N SER A 113 10.28 -5.76 -14.26
CA SER A 113 10.16 -7.22 -14.38
C SER A 113 11.18 -8.03 -13.57
N LEU A 114 12.39 -7.50 -13.33
CA LEU A 114 13.50 -8.27 -12.74
C LEU A 114 13.75 -7.98 -11.24
N THR A 115 13.26 -6.86 -10.70
CA THR A 115 13.32 -6.61 -9.25
C THR A 115 12.46 -7.57 -8.37
N PRO A 116 11.44 -8.27 -8.89
CA PRO A 116 10.78 -9.38 -8.18
C PRO A 116 11.55 -10.71 -8.13
N ILE A 117 12.67 -10.88 -8.85
CA ILE A 117 13.48 -12.11 -8.80
C ILE A 117 14.83 -11.92 -8.11
N ALA A 118 15.35 -10.68 -8.05
CA ALA A 118 16.67 -10.40 -7.52
C ALA A 118 16.86 -8.94 -7.08
N SER A 119 17.87 -8.71 -6.23
CA SER A 119 18.37 -7.37 -5.96
C SER A 119 18.94 -6.78 -7.26
N CYS A 120 18.53 -5.56 -7.59
CA CYS A 120 18.96 -4.87 -8.82
C CYS A 120 19.68 -3.56 -8.50
N LEU A 121 20.83 -3.34 -9.16
CA LEU A 121 21.67 -2.15 -9.09
C LEU A 121 21.79 -1.54 -10.49
N ALA A 122 21.67 -0.22 -10.62
CA ALA A 122 21.89 0.48 -11.88
C ALA A 122 22.48 1.89 -11.64
N VAL A 123 23.36 2.37 -12.52
CA VAL A 123 24.10 3.63 -12.32
C VAL A 123 23.92 4.55 -13.53
N ASP A 124 23.51 5.80 -13.30
CA ASP A 124 23.60 6.86 -14.32
C ASP A 124 25.07 7.28 -14.40
N LEU A 125 25.75 7.00 -15.52
CA LEU A 125 27.16 7.36 -15.73
C LEU A 125 27.40 8.89 -15.58
N PRO A 126 28.63 9.37 -15.30
CA PRO A 126 28.90 10.78 -14.98
C PRO A 126 28.28 11.79 -15.97
N GLY A 127 27.27 12.54 -15.54
CA GLY A 127 26.56 13.52 -16.38
C GLY A 127 25.45 12.95 -17.29
N CYS A 128 25.24 11.63 -17.36
CA CYS A 128 24.06 11.00 -17.97
C CYS A 128 22.86 11.04 -17.00
N GLY A 129 21.64 11.00 -17.54
CA GLY A 129 20.41 11.06 -16.74
C GLY A 129 20.43 12.17 -15.68
N ARG A 130 20.19 11.78 -14.42
CA ARG A 130 20.20 12.69 -13.25
C ARG A 130 21.59 12.85 -12.59
N SER A 131 22.63 12.15 -13.05
CA SER A 131 23.99 12.32 -12.54
C SER A 131 24.60 13.69 -12.92
N GLU A 132 25.41 14.23 -12.02
CA GLU A 132 26.08 15.52 -12.19
C GLU A 132 27.14 15.46 -13.30
N PHE A 133 27.25 16.54 -14.08
CA PHE A 133 28.34 16.70 -15.05
C PHE A 133 29.63 17.21 -14.39
N ALA A 134 30.18 16.37 -13.51
CA ALA A 134 31.45 16.55 -12.82
C ALA A 134 32.16 15.19 -12.57
N PRO A 135 33.49 15.13 -12.65
CA PRO A 135 34.42 16.19 -13.03
C PRO A 135 34.54 16.30 -14.57
N ARG A 136 34.86 17.49 -15.08
CA ARG A 136 34.78 17.79 -16.53
C ARG A 136 36.05 17.47 -17.35
N SER A 137 37.04 16.81 -16.73
CA SER A 137 38.28 16.33 -17.37
C SER A 137 38.00 15.19 -18.36
N TRP A 138 38.71 15.14 -19.49
CA TRP A 138 38.49 14.12 -20.51
C TRP A 138 38.86 12.69 -20.04
N ASP A 139 39.90 12.54 -19.21
CA ASP A 139 40.35 11.22 -18.76
C ASP A 139 39.37 10.54 -17.79
N ALA A 140 38.51 11.30 -17.10
CA ALA A 140 37.41 10.78 -16.26
C ALA A 140 36.29 10.13 -17.09
N TYR A 141 36.33 10.28 -18.43
CA TYR A 141 35.41 9.66 -19.38
C TYR A 141 36.08 8.57 -20.22
N SER A 142 37.32 8.19 -19.89
CA SER A 142 37.98 7.03 -20.48
C SER A 142 37.29 5.73 -20.03
N THR A 143 37.31 4.69 -20.87
CA THR A 143 36.73 3.37 -20.53
C THR A 143 37.23 2.85 -19.19
N ASP A 144 38.52 3.05 -18.92
CA ASP A 144 39.18 2.47 -17.77
C ASP A 144 38.81 3.23 -16.48
N ALA A 145 38.55 4.55 -16.58
CA ALA A 145 38.00 5.35 -15.47
C ALA A 145 36.53 5.03 -15.16
N LEU A 146 35.73 4.71 -16.18
CA LEU A 146 34.33 4.31 -16.03
C LEU A 146 34.20 2.87 -15.50
N VAL A 147 35.12 1.97 -15.87
CA VAL A 147 35.18 0.61 -15.32
C VAL A 147 35.60 0.64 -13.85
N GLU A 148 36.66 1.38 -13.47
CA GLU A 148 37.06 1.52 -12.06
C GLU A 148 35.96 2.18 -11.21
N LEU A 149 35.19 3.10 -11.80
CA LEU A 149 34.02 3.68 -11.15
C LEU A 149 32.93 2.64 -10.91
N LEU A 150 32.52 1.88 -11.93
CA LEU A 150 31.50 0.84 -11.79
C LEU A 150 31.94 -0.26 -10.81
N GLU A 151 33.21 -0.67 -10.85
CA GLU A 151 33.84 -1.60 -9.90
C GLU A 151 33.69 -1.07 -8.46
N THR A 152 33.99 0.20 -8.23
CA THR A 152 33.86 0.87 -6.93
C THR A 152 32.40 0.96 -6.45
N VAL A 153 31.44 1.22 -7.35
CA VAL A 153 30.01 1.31 -6.99
C VAL A 153 29.42 -0.07 -6.71
N ILE A 154 29.75 -1.11 -7.48
CA ILE A 154 29.18 -2.46 -7.30
C ILE A 154 29.57 -3.03 -5.92
N GLU A 155 30.80 -2.80 -5.48
CA GLU A 155 31.31 -3.26 -4.17
C GLU A 155 30.79 -2.43 -2.96
N ASP A 156 30.03 -1.35 -3.20
CA ASP A 156 29.32 -0.55 -2.17
C ASP A 156 27.95 -1.17 -1.80
N TYR A 157 27.29 -1.86 -2.74
CA TYR A 157 25.94 -2.44 -2.56
C TYR A 157 25.90 -3.97 -2.51
N ARG A 158 26.98 -4.64 -2.93
CA ARG A 158 27.11 -6.09 -2.92
C ARG A 158 27.30 -6.61 -1.50
N GLU A 159 26.59 -7.69 -1.14
CA GLU A 159 26.75 -8.43 0.13
C GLU A 159 28.08 -9.25 0.09
N LYS A 160 29.21 -8.52 0.05
CA LYS A 160 30.57 -9.04 -0.22
C LYS A 160 31.08 -10.04 0.82
N ASP A 161 30.73 -9.81 2.08
CA ASP A 161 31.18 -10.61 3.23
C ASP A 161 30.46 -11.97 3.28
N GLU A 162 29.28 -12.07 2.63
CA GLU A 162 28.57 -13.31 2.35
C GLU A 162 28.88 -13.88 0.95
N GLY A 163 29.90 -13.35 0.28
CA GLY A 163 30.42 -13.87 -0.99
C GLY A 163 29.51 -13.67 -2.21
N GLN A 164 28.45 -12.85 -2.11
CA GLN A 164 27.39 -12.71 -3.11
C GLN A 164 27.92 -12.60 -4.55
N GLY A 165 27.32 -13.36 -5.48
CA GLY A 165 27.64 -13.33 -6.90
C GLY A 165 27.05 -12.10 -7.62
N VAL A 166 27.61 -11.76 -8.78
CA VAL A 166 27.16 -10.62 -9.60
C VAL A 166 26.85 -11.07 -11.02
N VAL A 167 25.73 -10.62 -11.57
CA VAL A 167 25.36 -10.75 -12.98
C VAL A 167 25.42 -9.37 -13.62
N LEU A 168 26.16 -9.23 -14.71
CA LEU A 168 26.24 -7.96 -15.44
C LEU A 168 25.28 -7.95 -16.63
N ILE A 169 24.46 -6.91 -16.75
CA ILE A 169 23.45 -6.72 -17.79
C ILE A 169 23.76 -5.43 -18.54
N GLY A 170 24.48 -5.54 -19.67
CA GLY A 170 24.88 -4.40 -20.49
C GLY A 170 23.92 -4.14 -21.66
N HIS A 171 23.71 -2.87 -22.00
CA HIS A 171 23.14 -2.48 -23.29
C HIS A 171 24.12 -1.64 -24.12
N SER A 172 24.27 -1.93 -25.42
CA SER A 172 25.05 -1.12 -26.35
C SER A 172 26.49 -0.97 -25.85
N MET A 173 27.01 0.26 -25.73
CA MET A 173 28.31 0.56 -25.12
C MET A 173 28.47 0.08 -23.67
N GLY A 174 27.39 -0.17 -22.93
CA GLY A 174 27.45 -0.82 -21.62
C GLY A 174 27.91 -2.28 -21.67
N THR A 175 27.75 -2.98 -22.82
CA THR A 175 28.21 -4.37 -22.97
C THR A 175 29.73 -4.53 -22.91
N PRO A 176 30.57 -3.73 -23.60
CA PRO A 176 32.02 -3.78 -23.38
C PRO A 176 32.47 -3.24 -22.02
N LEU A 177 31.73 -2.34 -21.36
CA LEU A 177 32.06 -1.95 -19.98
C LEU A 177 31.84 -3.12 -19.02
N ALA A 178 30.72 -3.84 -19.17
CA ALA A 178 30.45 -5.09 -18.44
C ALA A 178 31.50 -6.17 -18.74
N LEU A 179 31.92 -6.32 -20.00
CA LEU A 179 33.01 -7.23 -20.37
C LEU A 179 34.36 -6.87 -19.70
N LEU A 180 34.66 -5.58 -19.52
CA LEU A 180 35.89 -5.13 -18.86
C LEU A 180 35.84 -5.32 -17.33
N LEU A 181 34.66 -5.27 -16.71
CA LEU A 181 34.46 -5.67 -15.31
C LEU A 181 34.64 -7.19 -15.13
N ALA A 182 34.09 -8.00 -16.06
CA ALA A 182 34.23 -9.45 -16.06
C ALA A 182 35.65 -9.94 -16.38
N LYS A 183 36.40 -9.15 -17.18
CA LYS A 183 37.75 -9.48 -17.65
C LYS A 183 38.64 -8.22 -17.69
N PRO A 184 39.20 -7.79 -16.55
CA PRO A 184 40.06 -6.61 -16.47
C PRO A 184 41.30 -6.70 -17.38
N ARG A 185 41.73 -5.58 -17.95
CA ARG A 185 42.90 -5.49 -18.86
C ARG A 185 44.27 -5.47 -18.16
N GLY A 186 44.28 -5.34 -16.85
CA GLY A 186 45.47 -5.21 -16.02
C GLY A 186 45.10 -5.58 -14.58
N THR A 187 45.89 -5.11 -13.61
CA THR A 187 45.55 -5.30 -12.19
C THR A 187 44.23 -4.58 -11.87
N PRO A 188 43.16 -5.30 -11.46
CA PRO A 188 41.91 -4.67 -11.01
C PRO A 188 42.09 -4.00 -9.64
N ARG A 189 41.14 -3.16 -9.25
CA ARG A 189 41.17 -2.49 -7.95
C ARG A 189 40.56 -3.37 -6.85
N THR A 190 39.61 -4.24 -7.19
CA THR A 190 38.99 -5.20 -6.27
C THR A 190 38.93 -6.62 -6.85
N GLU A 191 38.39 -7.55 -6.07
CA GLU A 191 38.22 -8.95 -6.46
C GLU A 191 36.86 -9.23 -7.12
N LEU A 192 36.08 -8.17 -7.47
CA LEU A 192 34.76 -8.26 -8.12
C LEU A 192 34.75 -9.21 -9.33
N HIS A 193 35.81 -9.18 -10.14
CA HIS A 193 35.97 -10.06 -11.31
C HIS A 193 35.93 -11.57 -10.99
N LYS A 194 36.21 -11.97 -9.74
CA LYS A 194 36.11 -13.37 -9.25
C LYS A 194 34.68 -13.76 -8.84
N HIS A 195 33.79 -12.79 -8.67
CA HIS A 195 32.41 -12.96 -8.23
C HIS A 195 31.37 -12.73 -9.35
N ILE A 196 31.80 -12.37 -10.57
CA ILE A 196 30.90 -12.25 -11.72
C ILE A 196 30.54 -13.66 -12.23
N VAL A 197 29.28 -14.04 -12.03
CA VAL A 197 28.73 -15.37 -12.34
C VAL A 197 27.94 -15.41 -13.65
N GLY A 198 27.70 -14.28 -14.32
CA GLY A 198 27.03 -14.25 -15.61
C GLY A 198 27.10 -12.90 -16.31
N LEU A 199 26.98 -12.91 -17.64
CA LEU A 199 27.00 -11.72 -18.50
C LEU A 199 25.87 -11.75 -19.53
N VAL A 200 24.95 -10.79 -19.46
CA VAL A 200 23.94 -10.52 -20.49
C VAL A 200 24.37 -9.30 -21.29
N ALA A 201 24.40 -9.42 -22.62
CA ALA A 201 24.85 -8.37 -23.52
C ALA A 201 23.81 -8.11 -24.62
N MET A 202 23.07 -7.01 -24.47
CA MET A 202 22.05 -6.57 -25.42
C MET A 202 22.64 -5.56 -26.41
N CYS A 203 22.40 -5.78 -27.69
CA CYS A 203 22.91 -4.97 -28.80
C CYS A 203 24.44 -4.74 -28.70
N PRO A 204 25.27 -5.82 -28.67
CA PRO A 204 26.66 -5.74 -28.22
C PRO A 204 27.56 -4.90 -29.14
N ALA A 205 28.25 -3.93 -28.55
CA ALA A 205 29.08 -2.96 -29.28
C ALA A 205 30.53 -3.44 -29.44
N ALA A 206 30.86 -4.01 -30.62
CA ALA A 206 32.19 -4.54 -30.93
C ALA A 206 32.88 -3.79 -32.11
N PRO A 207 33.46 -2.58 -31.87
CA PRO A 207 34.04 -1.76 -32.93
C PRO A 207 35.41 -2.26 -33.44
N ALA A 208 35.53 -2.46 -34.75
CA ALA A 208 36.83 -2.62 -35.42
C ALA A 208 37.54 -1.25 -35.56
N PHE A 209 38.75 -1.12 -35.00
CA PHE A 209 39.49 0.15 -35.00
C PHE A 209 40.63 0.19 -36.04
N LYS A 210 40.43 0.96 -37.12
CA LYS A 210 41.45 1.31 -38.12
C LYS A 210 42.31 2.50 -37.62
N PRO A 211 43.64 2.37 -37.42
CA PRO A 211 44.46 3.38 -36.74
C PRO A 211 44.34 4.82 -37.25
N ASN A 212 44.39 5.02 -38.58
CA ASN A 212 44.33 6.36 -39.18
C ASN A 212 42.97 7.04 -38.96
N LEU A 213 41.87 6.30 -39.10
CA LEU A 213 40.52 6.83 -38.89
C LEU A 213 40.27 7.11 -37.40
N THR A 214 40.73 6.23 -36.50
CA THR A 214 40.68 6.48 -35.05
C THR A 214 41.45 7.75 -34.69
N ARG A 215 42.68 7.94 -35.22
CA ARG A 215 43.49 9.14 -34.95
C ARG A 215 42.80 10.41 -35.45
N PHE A 216 42.19 10.37 -36.63
CA PHE A 216 41.38 11.48 -37.16
C PHE A 216 40.18 11.79 -36.26
N LEU A 217 39.37 10.79 -35.89
CA LEU A 217 38.19 10.99 -35.03
C LEU A 217 38.55 11.50 -33.63
N ARG A 218 39.68 11.08 -33.03
CA ARG A 218 40.17 11.65 -31.77
C ARG A 218 40.46 13.15 -31.88
N ILE A 219 41.05 13.59 -33.00
CA ILE A 219 41.34 15.00 -33.25
C ILE A 219 40.03 15.77 -33.47
N LEU A 220 39.13 15.25 -34.30
CA LEU A 220 37.84 15.89 -34.59
C LEU A 220 36.96 16.04 -33.34
N LEU A 221 36.85 15.01 -32.51
CA LEU A 221 36.08 15.04 -31.26
C LEU A 221 36.70 15.96 -30.19
N SER A 222 38.03 16.12 -30.17
CA SER A 222 38.69 17.03 -29.21
C SER A 222 38.74 18.49 -29.67
N LEU A 223 38.51 18.76 -30.97
CA LEU A 223 38.42 20.12 -31.53
C LEU A 223 36.98 20.65 -31.65
N THR A 224 35.97 19.77 -31.76
CA THR A 224 34.54 20.17 -31.82
C THR A 224 34.07 20.78 -30.50
N PRO A 225 33.67 22.07 -30.45
CA PRO A 225 33.11 22.66 -29.24
C PRO A 225 31.70 22.10 -28.96
N ALA A 226 31.31 22.02 -27.68
CA ALA A 226 29.98 21.51 -27.30
C ALA A 226 28.85 22.26 -28.00
N TRP A 227 28.88 23.60 -28.02
CA TRP A 227 27.86 24.44 -28.67
C TRP A 227 27.67 24.16 -30.17
N LEU A 228 28.72 23.70 -30.85
CA LEU A 228 28.68 23.37 -32.28
C LEU A 228 28.00 22.01 -32.50
N PHE A 229 28.26 21.05 -31.60
CA PHE A 229 27.57 19.76 -31.56
C PHE A 229 26.10 19.93 -31.13
N ASP A 230 25.81 20.82 -30.18
CA ASP A 230 24.45 21.21 -29.78
C ASP A 230 23.67 21.82 -30.96
N PHE A 231 24.31 22.68 -31.78
CA PHE A 231 23.71 23.22 -33.00
C PHE A 231 23.36 22.11 -34.00
N TRP A 232 24.24 21.13 -34.23
CA TRP A 232 23.97 20.02 -35.14
C TRP A 232 22.86 19.09 -34.63
N ARG A 233 22.84 18.76 -33.33
CA ARG A 233 21.72 18.02 -32.69
C ARG A 233 20.41 18.80 -32.81
N GLY A 234 20.45 20.13 -32.65
CA GLY A 234 19.30 21.01 -32.84
C GLY A 234 18.79 21.09 -34.29
N LEU A 235 19.63 20.81 -35.29
CA LEU A 235 19.19 20.68 -36.68
C LEU A 235 18.49 19.34 -36.94
N ASP A 236 19.03 18.22 -36.45
CA ASP A 236 18.42 16.89 -36.56
C ASP A 236 17.09 16.79 -35.79
N ALA A 237 17.05 17.32 -34.56
CA ALA A 237 15.86 17.31 -33.70
C ALA A 237 14.63 18.01 -34.32
N ARG A 238 14.80 18.83 -35.37
CA ARG A 238 13.68 19.41 -36.14
C ARG A 238 12.77 18.36 -36.78
N GLY A 239 13.25 17.13 -36.99
CA GLY A 239 12.43 16.02 -37.47
C GLY A 239 11.51 15.41 -36.40
N GLY A 240 11.67 15.75 -35.11
CA GLY A 240 10.89 15.17 -34.02
C GLY A 240 11.01 13.64 -33.98
N THR A 241 9.87 12.94 -33.91
CA THR A 241 9.79 11.47 -33.98
C THR A 241 10.30 10.88 -35.30
N GLU A 242 10.41 11.70 -36.36
CA GLU A 242 10.90 11.31 -37.68
C GLU A 242 12.32 11.85 -38.00
N SER A 243 13.03 12.35 -36.98
CA SER A 243 14.44 12.77 -37.08
C SER A 243 15.37 11.61 -37.44
N ALA A 244 16.54 11.90 -38.00
CA ALA A 244 17.47 10.87 -38.45
C ALA A 244 18.10 10.14 -37.25
N SER A 245 18.35 10.83 -36.14
CA SER A 245 18.78 10.17 -34.90
C SER A 245 17.72 9.20 -34.34
N VAL A 246 16.44 9.57 -34.35
CA VAL A 246 15.35 8.69 -33.88
C VAL A 246 15.19 7.49 -34.80
N ARG A 247 14.95 7.71 -36.10
CA ARG A 247 14.78 6.65 -37.11
C ARG A 247 15.96 5.66 -37.16
N ARG A 248 17.18 6.09 -36.82
CA ARG A 248 18.35 5.20 -36.71
C ARG A 248 18.28 4.27 -35.51
N PHE A 249 17.80 4.74 -34.36
CA PHE A 249 17.74 3.93 -33.13
C PHE A 249 16.49 3.03 -33.08
N VAL A 250 15.30 3.59 -33.33
CA VAL A 250 14.02 2.84 -33.27
C VAL A 250 13.56 2.28 -34.62
N GLY A 251 14.17 2.67 -35.74
CA GLY A 251 13.67 2.34 -37.09
C GLY A 251 12.56 3.31 -37.56
N ALA A 252 12.14 3.18 -38.82
CA ALA A 252 11.02 3.94 -39.36
C ALA A 252 9.65 3.36 -38.96
N ASP A 253 9.57 2.02 -38.91
CA ASP A 253 8.35 1.25 -38.71
C ASP A 253 7.98 1.04 -37.22
N ALA A 254 8.66 1.72 -36.30
CA ALA A 254 8.36 1.67 -34.87
C ALA A 254 7.12 2.51 -34.49
N ASP A 255 6.52 2.13 -33.37
CA ASP A 255 5.42 2.86 -32.74
C ASP A 255 5.81 4.27 -32.27
N GLU A 256 4.83 5.16 -32.22
CA GLU A 256 5.03 6.56 -31.85
C GLU A 256 5.43 6.74 -30.38
N GLU A 257 5.15 5.79 -29.49
CA GLU A 257 5.58 5.83 -28.09
C GLU A 257 7.11 5.64 -27.99
N SER A 258 7.63 4.58 -28.61
CA SER A 258 9.07 4.31 -28.74
C SER A 258 9.81 5.47 -29.39
N LYS A 259 9.25 6.06 -30.46
CA LYS A 259 9.81 7.27 -31.10
C LYS A 259 9.83 8.48 -30.16
N ARG A 260 8.76 8.74 -29.40
CA ARG A 260 8.69 9.85 -28.42
C ARG A 260 9.68 9.66 -27.27
N LEU A 261 9.81 8.45 -26.74
CA LEU A 261 10.82 8.10 -25.75
C LEU A 261 12.24 8.32 -26.29
N GLN A 262 12.51 7.96 -27.56
CA GLN A 262 13.80 8.24 -28.18
C GLN A 262 14.07 9.75 -28.35
N VAL A 263 13.07 10.58 -28.69
CA VAL A 263 13.20 12.05 -28.69
C VAL A 263 13.57 12.57 -27.30
N LEU A 264 12.89 12.09 -26.25
CA LEU A 264 13.15 12.48 -24.86
C LEU A 264 14.59 12.13 -24.43
N TYR A 265 15.04 10.89 -24.66
CA TYR A 265 16.42 10.50 -24.35
C TYR A 265 17.45 11.28 -25.18
N ASN A 266 17.15 11.59 -26.46
CA ASN A 266 18.03 12.43 -27.29
C ASN A 266 18.16 13.86 -26.76
N ALA A 267 17.09 14.42 -26.17
CA ALA A 267 17.11 15.74 -25.55
C ALA A 267 17.84 15.77 -24.19
N GLN A 268 17.71 14.71 -23.37
CA GLN A 268 18.37 14.58 -22.07
C GLN A 268 19.89 14.32 -22.17
N SER A 269 20.33 13.78 -23.31
CA SER A 269 21.72 13.37 -23.56
C SER A 269 22.65 14.56 -23.83
N LYS A 270 23.36 14.99 -22.78
CA LYS A 270 24.21 16.20 -22.76
C LYS A 270 25.40 16.10 -23.72
N SER A 271 25.47 16.94 -24.75
CA SER A 271 26.56 16.99 -25.77
C SER A 271 27.97 16.97 -25.19
N ALA A 272 28.21 17.76 -24.14
CA ALA A 272 29.53 17.85 -23.49
C ALA A 272 29.96 16.55 -22.78
N VAL A 273 29.01 15.69 -22.39
CA VAL A 273 29.24 14.33 -21.87
C VAL A 273 29.46 13.39 -23.04
N TRP A 274 28.56 13.40 -24.03
CA TRP A 274 28.62 12.54 -25.22
C TRP A 274 30.00 12.62 -25.90
N LEU A 275 30.49 13.83 -26.19
CA LEU A 275 31.79 14.06 -26.84
C LEU A 275 32.96 13.48 -26.03
N ARG A 276 32.92 13.63 -24.69
CA ARG A 276 33.98 13.13 -23.79
C ARG A 276 34.00 11.61 -23.75
N THR A 277 32.84 10.99 -23.53
CA THR A 277 32.73 9.53 -23.50
C THR A 277 33.09 8.96 -24.87
N ALA A 278 32.56 9.49 -25.98
CA ALA A 278 32.90 9.06 -27.34
C ALA A 278 34.41 9.14 -27.64
N TYR A 279 35.10 10.19 -27.19
CA TYR A 279 36.56 10.29 -27.27
C TYR A 279 37.28 9.26 -26.38
N GLY A 280 36.72 8.95 -25.20
CA GLY A 280 37.18 7.92 -24.28
C GLY A 280 36.99 6.48 -24.79
N LEU A 281 36.01 6.23 -25.66
CA LEU A 281 35.78 4.94 -26.33
C LEU A 281 36.85 4.62 -27.38
N LEU A 282 37.53 5.63 -27.93
CA LEU A 282 38.58 5.43 -28.93
C LEU A 282 39.87 4.95 -28.24
N PRO A 283 40.57 3.92 -28.76
CA PRO A 283 41.89 3.54 -28.27
C PRO A 283 42.95 4.58 -28.66
N LYS A 284 44.08 4.58 -27.95
CA LYS A 284 45.35 5.14 -28.45
C LYS A 284 46.07 4.02 -29.20
N PHE A 285 46.92 4.33 -30.19
CA PHE A 285 47.66 3.31 -30.93
C PHE A 285 49.16 3.41 -30.64
N LYS A 286 49.77 2.29 -30.24
CA LYS A 286 51.15 2.20 -29.78
C LYS A 286 51.79 0.94 -30.37
N ASN A 287 52.84 1.10 -31.16
CA ASN A 287 53.49 0.04 -31.95
C ASN A 287 52.54 -0.75 -32.89
N GLY A 288 51.36 -0.20 -33.21
CA GLY A 288 50.32 -0.85 -34.02
C GLY A 288 49.13 -1.37 -33.22
N GLU A 289 49.31 -1.64 -31.92
CA GLU A 289 48.29 -2.19 -31.04
C GLU A 289 47.40 -1.09 -30.39
N PRO A 290 46.13 -1.39 -30.08
CA PRO A 290 45.22 -0.49 -29.37
C PRO A 290 45.42 -0.51 -27.84
N GLU A 291 45.71 0.64 -27.26
CA GLU A 291 45.91 0.90 -25.83
C GLU A 291 44.72 1.71 -25.28
N GLY A 292 43.96 1.14 -24.33
CA GLY A 292 42.72 1.72 -23.79
C GLY A 292 41.53 1.69 -24.76
N GLY A 293 40.45 2.41 -24.46
CA GLY A 293 39.25 2.50 -25.31
C GLY A 293 38.39 1.23 -25.29
N LEU A 294 37.47 1.06 -26.25
CA LEU A 294 36.62 -0.13 -26.30
C LEU A 294 37.40 -1.41 -26.67
N PRO A 295 37.06 -2.57 -26.09
CA PRO A 295 37.71 -3.84 -26.40
C PRO A 295 37.36 -4.30 -27.83
N PRO A 296 38.32 -4.90 -28.56
CA PRO A 296 38.05 -5.52 -29.85
C PRO A 296 37.29 -6.84 -29.66
N ILE A 297 36.69 -7.39 -30.73
CA ILE A 297 35.80 -8.56 -30.63
C ILE A 297 36.49 -9.82 -30.05
N GLN A 298 37.79 -9.98 -30.25
CA GLN A 298 38.60 -11.05 -29.68
C GLN A 298 38.61 -11.05 -28.14
N TYR A 299 38.27 -9.93 -27.50
CA TYR A 299 38.28 -9.83 -26.05
C TYR A 299 37.19 -10.67 -25.37
N TRP A 300 36.13 -11.05 -26.10
CA TRP A 300 35.06 -11.95 -25.67
C TRP A 300 35.48 -13.44 -25.55
N GLN A 301 36.68 -13.80 -26.03
CA GLN A 301 37.21 -15.18 -25.92
C GLN A 301 37.67 -15.49 -24.49
N GLY A 302 37.73 -16.77 -24.10
CA GLY A 302 38.25 -17.20 -22.79
C GLY A 302 37.34 -16.91 -21.60
N LEU A 303 36.10 -16.43 -21.79
CA LEU A 303 35.17 -16.13 -20.70
C LEU A 303 34.75 -17.42 -19.95
N GLN A 304 34.79 -17.36 -18.62
CA GLN A 304 34.62 -18.50 -17.70
C GLN A 304 33.26 -18.48 -16.98
N MET A 305 32.24 -17.93 -17.63
CA MET A 305 30.87 -17.79 -17.12
C MET A 305 29.85 -17.94 -18.26
N PRO A 306 28.57 -18.18 -17.96
CA PRO A 306 27.48 -18.01 -18.92
C PRO A 306 27.48 -16.62 -19.57
N VAL A 307 27.29 -16.58 -20.89
CA VAL A 307 27.13 -15.36 -21.68
C VAL A 307 25.87 -15.45 -22.53
N PHE A 308 24.96 -14.48 -22.39
CA PHE A 308 23.79 -14.32 -23.27
C PHE A 308 23.98 -13.12 -24.19
N LEU A 309 23.96 -13.35 -25.49
CA LEU A 309 24.11 -12.33 -26.51
C LEU A 309 22.75 -12.10 -27.21
N ILE A 310 22.21 -10.88 -27.12
CA ILE A 310 20.89 -10.52 -27.63
C ILE A 310 20.99 -9.35 -28.59
N GLY A 311 20.21 -9.32 -29.68
CA GLY A 311 20.11 -8.16 -30.56
C GLY A 311 18.84 -8.16 -31.40
N GLY A 312 18.43 -6.98 -31.89
CA GLY A 312 17.29 -6.83 -32.79
C GLY A 312 17.67 -6.98 -34.27
N GLU A 313 16.83 -7.66 -35.05
CA GLU A 313 16.96 -7.75 -36.51
C GLU A 313 16.87 -6.38 -37.21
N GLY A 314 16.16 -5.42 -36.61
CA GLY A 314 16.06 -4.04 -37.07
C GLY A 314 17.13 -3.08 -36.52
N ASP A 315 18.16 -3.57 -35.81
CA ASP A 315 19.19 -2.71 -35.22
C ASP A 315 20.14 -2.12 -36.30
N ASN A 316 20.04 -0.81 -36.53
CA ASN A 316 20.90 -0.06 -37.45
C ASN A 316 22.16 0.56 -36.78
N VAL A 317 22.31 0.40 -35.46
CA VAL A 317 23.42 0.93 -34.65
C VAL A 317 24.45 -0.16 -34.35
N THR A 318 23.99 -1.37 -33.99
CA THR A 318 24.80 -2.58 -33.80
C THR A 318 24.14 -3.78 -34.50
N PRO A 319 24.28 -3.89 -35.84
CA PRO A 319 23.57 -4.90 -36.63
C PRO A 319 23.73 -6.32 -36.10
N ALA A 320 22.66 -7.13 -36.17
CA ALA A 320 22.56 -8.45 -35.55
C ALA A 320 23.71 -9.44 -35.90
N LYS A 321 24.40 -9.26 -37.04
CA LYS A 321 25.64 -9.97 -37.38
C LYS A 321 26.74 -9.83 -36.33
N THR A 322 26.72 -8.76 -35.53
CA THR A 322 27.65 -8.56 -34.41
C THR A 322 27.43 -9.59 -33.29
N VAL A 323 26.17 -10.02 -33.08
CA VAL A 323 25.81 -11.09 -32.12
C VAL A 323 26.34 -12.44 -32.60
N THR A 324 26.16 -12.78 -33.88
CA THR A 324 26.62 -14.08 -34.42
C THR A 324 28.14 -14.18 -34.39
N VAL A 325 28.85 -13.13 -34.84
CA VAL A 325 30.32 -13.08 -34.79
C VAL A 325 30.84 -13.12 -33.34
N ALA A 326 30.18 -12.45 -32.38
CA ALA A 326 30.58 -12.54 -30.97
C ALA A 326 30.43 -13.97 -30.40
N ALA A 327 29.42 -14.72 -30.85
CA ALA A 327 29.20 -16.10 -30.43
C ALA A 327 30.22 -17.08 -31.04
N GLU A 328 30.40 -17.03 -32.37
CA GLU A 328 31.35 -17.86 -33.12
C GLU A 328 32.75 -17.88 -32.47
N TRP A 329 33.24 -16.73 -32.03
CA TRP A 329 34.60 -16.59 -31.48
C TRP A 329 34.75 -17.11 -30.04
N ASN A 330 33.67 -17.21 -29.26
CA ASN A 330 33.68 -17.77 -27.91
C ASN A 330 33.35 -19.28 -27.90
N ILE A 331 32.66 -19.78 -28.93
CA ILE A 331 32.42 -21.21 -29.20
C ILE A 331 33.73 -21.93 -29.55
N ALA A 332 34.68 -21.25 -30.21
CA ALA A 332 35.94 -21.82 -30.72
C ALA A 332 36.92 -22.41 -29.67
N GLU A 333 36.57 -22.39 -28.37
CA GLU A 333 37.34 -23.00 -27.27
C GLU A 333 36.62 -24.18 -26.60
N LEU A 334 35.39 -24.53 -26.99
CA LEU A 334 34.68 -25.67 -26.42
C LEU A 334 35.25 -26.98 -26.97
N SER A 335 35.78 -27.83 -26.08
CA SER A 335 36.33 -29.14 -26.47
C SER A 335 35.22 -30.11 -26.82
N VAL A 336 35.52 -31.12 -27.64
CA VAL A 336 34.62 -32.28 -27.85
C VAL A 336 34.36 -33.02 -26.53
N GLU A 337 35.26 -32.89 -25.55
CA GLU A 337 35.13 -33.47 -24.22
C GLU A 337 34.08 -32.76 -23.35
N ASP A 338 33.85 -31.45 -23.54
CA ASP A 338 32.76 -30.70 -22.89
C ASP A 338 31.38 -31.22 -23.35
N PHE A 339 31.30 -31.74 -24.58
CA PHE A 339 30.11 -32.42 -25.11
C PHE A 339 30.02 -33.91 -24.71
N ALA A 340 31.06 -34.49 -24.09
CA ALA A 340 31.20 -35.94 -23.92
C ALA A 340 30.82 -36.49 -22.53
N ARG A 341 30.00 -35.78 -21.73
CA ARG A 341 29.65 -36.24 -20.37
C ARG A 341 28.23 -35.97 -19.87
N GLN A 342 27.22 -36.38 -20.64
CA GLN A 342 25.89 -36.64 -20.07
C GLN A 342 25.10 -37.80 -20.72
N LYS A 343 25.79 -38.93 -20.98
CA LYS A 343 25.16 -40.25 -21.00
C LYS A 343 25.46 -40.98 -19.69
N ASN A 344 24.56 -40.88 -18.71
CA ASN A 344 24.49 -41.87 -17.65
C ASN A 344 23.85 -43.16 -18.21
N PRO A 345 24.25 -44.36 -17.75
CA PRO A 345 23.55 -45.59 -18.09
C PRO A 345 22.14 -45.57 -17.48
N VAL A 346 21.13 -45.92 -18.28
CA VAL A 346 19.74 -46.00 -17.85
C VAL A 346 19.57 -47.14 -16.85
N ASN A 347 19.08 -46.83 -15.65
CA ASN A 347 18.48 -47.83 -14.77
C ASN A 347 17.02 -48.05 -15.25
N PRO A 348 16.54 -49.29 -15.49
CA PRO A 348 15.35 -49.50 -16.33
C PRO A 348 13.97 -49.02 -15.80
N ASP A 349 13.88 -48.46 -14.58
CA ASP A 349 12.61 -48.14 -13.90
C ASP A 349 12.26 -46.64 -13.83
N GLU A 350 13.10 -45.71 -14.33
CA GLU A 350 12.78 -44.27 -14.36
C GLU A 350 12.76 -43.71 -15.79
N THR A 351 11.55 -43.45 -16.31
CA THR A 351 11.33 -42.77 -17.61
C THR A 351 10.99 -41.30 -17.41
N GLU A 352 11.99 -40.42 -17.45
CA GLU A 352 11.76 -38.95 -17.52
C GLU A 352 11.83 -38.46 -18.98
N ASP A 353 10.79 -37.76 -19.42
CA ASP A 353 10.63 -37.16 -20.75
C ASP A 353 11.06 -35.67 -20.70
N PRO A 354 11.95 -35.16 -21.57
CA PRO A 354 12.57 -33.81 -21.45
C PRO A 354 11.62 -32.59 -21.50
N MET A 355 10.31 -32.80 -21.56
CA MET A 355 9.26 -31.78 -21.63
C MET A 355 8.52 -31.57 -20.29
N THR A 356 9.01 -32.15 -19.19
CA THR A 356 8.30 -32.16 -17.89
C THR A 356 9.16 -31.58 -16.75
N PRO A 357 8.87 -30.38 -16.21
CA PRO A 357 9.48 -29.95 -14.94
C PRO A 357 9.04 -30.89 -13.81
N ASN A 358 9.99 -31.22 -12.94
CA ASN A 358 9.97 -32.45 -12.15
C ASN A 358 9.29 -32.24 -10.78
N ASP A 359 8.17 -32.93 -10.54
CA ASP A 359 7.34 -32.77 -9.34
C ASP A 359 7.99 -33.43 -8.10
N ARG A 360 9.03 -32.80 -7.54
CA ARG A 360 9.77 -33.24 -6.34
C ARG A 360 9.81 -32.14 -5.25
N PRO A 361 9.66 -32.48 -3.97
CA PRO A 361 9.60 -31.48 -2.90
C PRO A 361 10.95 -30.82 -2.58
N ALA A 362 10.94 -29.49 -2.51
CA ALA A 362 11.77 -28.65 -1.63
C ALA A 362 13.30 -28.88 -1.61
N GLY A 363 13.93 -29.02 -2.78
CA GLY A 363 15.39 -28.83 -2.91
C GLY A 363 15.76 -27.34 -2.94
N ILE A 364 16.85 -26.94 -2.29
CA ILE A 364 17.49 -25.63 -2.52
C ILE A 364 18.42 -25.74 -3.74
N PRO A 365 18.21 -24.96 -4.82
CA PRO A 365 19.03 -25.04 -6.02
C PRO A 365 20.50 -24.71 -5.73
N ALA A 366 21.38 -25.37 -6.47
CA ALA A 366 22.81 -25.13 -6.39
C ALA A 366 23.13 -23.68 -6.79
N LEU A 367 24.01 -23.05 -6.00
CA LEU A 367 24.60 -21.74 -6.29
C LEU A 367 26.08 -21.96 -6.60
N PRO A 368 26.45 -22.26 -7.86
CA PRO A 368 27.82 -22.59 -8.21
C PRO A 368 28.70 -21.32 -8.21
N LEU A 369 29.83 -21.39 -7.49
CA LEU A 369 30.84 -20.31 -7.46
C LEU A 369 31.38 -19.95 -8.85
N ARG A 370 31.28 -20.87 -9.81
CA ARG A 370 31.45 -20.65 -11.25
C ARG A 370 30.43 -21.51 -11.99
N PRO A 371 29.37 -20.94 -12.59
CA PRO A 371 28.45 -21.72 -13.41
C PRO A 371 29.12 -22.23 -14.70
N LYS A 372 28.48 -23.17 -15.42
CA LYS A 372 29.06 -23.77 -16.64
C LYS A 372 29.28 -22.70 -17.73
N LYS A 373 30.37 -22.79 -18.51
CA LYS A 373 30.56 -21.97 -19.72
C LYS A 373 29.48 -22.33 -20.73
N VAL A 374 28.53 -21.40 -20.94
CA VAL A 374 27.44 -21.50 -21.92
C VAL A 374 27.41 -20.20 -22.71
N VAL A 375 27.23 -20.29 -24.04
CA VAL A 375 27.03 -19.12 -24.89
C VAL A 375 25.68 -19.26 -25.57
N GLN A 376 24.71 -18.45 -25.15
CA GLN A 376 23.38 -18.40 -25.75
C GLN A 376 23.27 -17.18 -26.65
N THR A 377 22.57 -17.31 -27.78
CA THR A 377 22.30 -16.22 -28.72
C THR A 377 20.82 -16.13 -29.02
N LYS A 378 20.25 -14.92 -29.00
CA LYS A 378 18.90 -14.66 -29.53
C LYS A 378 18.92 -13.41 -30.40
N ILE A 379 18.51 -13.56 -31.66
CA ILE A 379 18.12 -12.43 -32.50
C ILE A 379 16.60 -12.31 -32.35
N LEU A 380 16.13 -11.14 -31.91
CA LEU A 380 14.70 -10.83 -31.91
C LEU A 380 14.30 -10.34 -33.31
N PRO A 381 13.21 -10.88 -33.90
CA PRO A 381 12.76 -10.45 -35.22
C PRO A 381 12.24 -9.00 -35.19
N ARG A 382 12.09 -8.40 -36.36
CA ARG A 382 11.42 -7.09 -36.51
C ARG A 382 10.05 -7.09 -35.80
N PRO A 383 9.67 -6.00 -35.10
CA PRO A 383 10.29 -4.67 -35.15
C PRO A 383 11.52 -4.46 -34.24
N ALA A 384 11.97 -5.45 -33.47
CA ALA A 384 13.03 -5.26 -32.47
C ALA A 384 14.35 -4.72 -33.07
N ASN A 385 14.92 -3.72 -32.40
CA ASN A 385 16.06 -2.90 -32.86
C ASN A 385 16.87 -2.38 -31.64
N HIS A 386 17.67 -1.31 -31.80
CA HIS A 386 18.53 -0.80 -30.72
C HIS A 386 17.77 -0.24 -29.49
N ALA A 387 16.48 0.08 -29.64
CA ALA A 387 15.61 0.55 -28.56
C ALA A 387 14.86 -0.56 -27.80
N MET A 388 15.13 -1.84 -28.12
CA MET A 388 14.36 -3.02 -27.69
C MET A 388 14.08 -3.19 -26.17
N LEU A 389 14.78 -2.42 -25.33
CA LEU A 389 14.67 -2.38 -23.86
C LEU A 389 13.56 -1.47 -23.32
N TYR A 390 13.05 -0.53 -24.12
CA TYR A 390 11.88 0.30 -23.79
C TYR A 390 10.78 0.32 -24.85
N MET A 391 10.94 -0.42 -25.96
CA MET A 391 9.84 -0.69 -26.89
C MET A 391 8.79 -1.59 -26.24
N PRO A 392 7.49 -1.23 -26.25
CA PRO A 392 6.43 -2.03 -25.63
C PRO A 392 6.33 -3.47 -26.15
N THR A 393 6.68 -3.70 -27.42
CA THR A 393 6.58 -5.01 -28.07
C THR A 393 7.72 -5.98 -27.76
N SER A 394 8.88 -5.50 -27.30
CA SER A 394 10.06 -6.36 -27.06
C SER A 394 10.60 -6.31 -25.64
N ALA A 395 10.34 -5.26 -24.86
CA ALA A 395 10.83 -5.17 -23.48
C ALA A 395 10.33 -6.30 -22.56
N PRO A 396 9.06 -6.77 -22.64
CA PRO A 396 8.60 -7.92 -21.85
C PRO A 396 9.28 -9.23 -22.26
N VAL A 397 9.30 -9.52 -23.57
CA VAL A 397 9.95 -10.71 -24.15
C VAL A 397 11.45 -10.75 -23.80
N LEU A 398 12.10 -9.59 -23.78
CA LEU A 398 13.50 -9.42 -23.41
C LEU A 398 13.73 -9.68 -21.92
N ALA A 399 12.85 -9.19 -21.04
CA ALA A 399 12.94 -9.47 -19.61
C ALA A 399 12.78 -10.97 -19.32
N GLY A 400 11.84 -11.63 -20.00
CA GLY A 400 11.62 -13.07 -19.80
C GLY A 400 12.77 -13.94 -20.28
N LEU A 401 13.24 -13.73 -21.51
CA LEU A 401 14.45 -14.41 -22.02
C LEU A 401 15.69 -14.23 -21.11
N ILE A 402 15.79 -13.10 -20.41
CA ILE A 402 16.84 -12.86 -19.41
C ILE A 402 16.57 -13.67 -18.15
N SER A 403 15.33 -13.70 -17.64
CA SER A 403 14.92 -14.57 -16.52
C SER A 403 15.28 -16.04 -16.78
N ASP A 404 14.85 -16.59 -17.92
CA ASP A 404 15.10 -17.97 -18.35
C ASP A 404 16.59 -18.31 -18.32
N PHE A 405 17.40 -17.44 -18.94
CA PHE A 405 18.85 -17.62 -19.02
C PHE A 405 19.51 -17.62 -17.64
N LEU A 406 19.07 -16.75 -16.74
CA LEU A 406 19.62 -16.66 -15.39
C LEU A 406 19.22 -17.84 -14.51
N ALA A 407 17.97 -18.29 -14.59
CA ALA A 407 17.48 -19.49 -13.92
C ALA A 407 18.21 -20.76 -14.42
N ALA A 408 18.27 -20.96 -15.73
CA ALA A 408 18.80 -22.18 -16.35
C ALA A 408 20.33 -22.28 -16.35
N HIS A 409 21.06 -21.15 -16.41
CA HIS A 409 22.51 -21.16 -16.63
C HIS A 409 23.34 -20.48 -15.54
N VAL A 410 22.78 -19.56 -14.74
CA VAL A 410 23.50 -18.98 -13.58
C VAL A 410 23.14 -19.69 -12.28
N THR A 411 21.87 -19.71 -11.89
CA THR A 411 21.36 -20.50 -10.76
C THR A 411 19.83 -20.58 -10.76
N GLY A 412 19.28 -21.76 -10.51
CA GLY A 412 17.84 -21.95 -10.29
C GLY A 412 17.28 -21.22 -9.06
N ARG A 413 18.11 -20.55 -8.25
CA ARG A 413 17.62 -19.62 -7.21
C ARG A 413 17.07 -18.31 -7.77
N LEU A 414 17.31 -18.01 -9.05
CA LEU A 414 16.75 -16.84 -9.75
C LEU A 414 15.43 -17.16 -10.48
N ASP A 415 14.99 -18.41 -10.42
CA ASP A 415 13.69 -18.85 -10.94
C ASP A 415 12.55 -18.35 -10.02
N LEU A 416 11.61 -17.58 -10.58
CA LEU A 416 10.50 -17.00 -9.80
C LEU A 416 9.57 -18.09 -9.25
N GLY A 417 9.30 -19.13 -10.04
CA GLY A 417 8.42 -20.22 -9.64
C GLY A 417 8.97 -20.99 -8.44
N TRP A 418 10.26 -21.33 -8.48
CA TRP A 418 10.97 -21.92 -7.34
C TRP A 418 11.00 -20.98 -6.12
N GLN A 419 11.24 -19.68 -6.29
CA GLN A 419 11.23 -18.74 -5.16
C GLN A 419 9.86 -18.73 -4.46
N LEU A 420 8.77 -18.64 -5.24
CA LEU A 420 7.40 -18.72 -4.71
C LEU A 420 7.15 -20.07 -4.00
N GLN A 421 7.51 -21.19 -4.63
CA GLN A 421 7.40 -22.53 -4.03
C GLN A 421 8.22 -22.68 -2.74
N TYR A 422 9.39 -22.04 -2.63
CA TYR A 422 10.20 -22.05 -1.41
C TYR A 422 9.55 -21.21 -0.29
N LEU A 423 9.08 -20.01 -0.63
CA LEU A 423 8.54 -19.04 0.33
C LEU A 423 7.14 -19.40 0.87
N CYS A 424 6.42 -20.32 0.21
CA CYS A 424 5.12 -20.84 0.66
C CYS A 424 5.19 -21.97 1.71
N GLN A 425 6.37 -22.54 1.98
CA GLN A 425 6.47 -23.79 2.78
C GLN A 425 6.13 -23.64 4.27
N ASP A 426 6.25 -22.44 4.85
CA ASP A 426 5.88 -22.16 6.26
C ASP A 426 4.40 -21.70 6.44
N GLY A 427 3.56 -21.86 5.41
CA GLY A 427 2.20 -21.32 5.34
C GLY A 427 1.11 -22.12 6.07
N LYS A 428 1.07 -22.11 7.42
CA LYS A 428 -0.01 -22.75 8.21
C LYS A 428 -1.44 -22.26 7.86
N TRP A 429 -1.56 -21.14 7.15
CA TRP A 429 -2.81 -20.52 6.69
C TRP A 429 -3.36 -21.07 5.35
N ASP A 430 -2.55 -21.72 4.50
CA ASP A 430 -3.01 -22.09 3.15
C ASP A 430 -4.06 -23.21 3.18
N VAL A 431 -3.87 -24.22 4.06
CA VAL A 431 -4.65 -25.47 4.06
C VAL A 431 -6.16 -25.24 4.24
N LYS A 432 -6.58 -24.36 5.17
CA LYS A 432 -8.00 -24.05 5.40
C LYS A 432 -8.66 -23.33 4.21
N ASN A 433 -7.91 -22.51 3.48
CA ASN A 433 -8.43 -21.87 2.27
C ASN A 433 -8.37 -22.81 1.06
N LEU A 434 -7.42 -23.75 1.01
CA LEU A 434 -7.21 -24.67 -0.11
C LEU A 434 -8.46 -25.51 -0.43
N GLU A 435 -9.13 -26.10 0.57
CA GLU A 435 -10.39 -26.83 0.32
C GLU A 435 -11.48 -25.92 -0.28
N LYS A 436 -11.67 -24.74 0.30
CA LYS A 436 -12.69 -23.76 -0.13
C LYS A 436 -12.37 -23.21 -1.53
N TRP A 437 -11.09 -23.14 -1.87
CA TRP A 437 -10.56 -22.77 -3.18
C TRP A 437 -10.77 -23.90 -4.20
N GLN A 438 -10.41 -25.14 -3.88
CA GLN A 438 -10.62 -26.33 -4.71
C GLN A 438 -12.11 -26.56 -5.03
N LYS A 439 -13.00 -26.38 -4.04
CA LYS A 439 -14.47 -26.50 -4.18
C LYS A 439 -15.14 -25.45 -5.11
N VAL A 440 -14.38 -24.51 -5.66
CA VAL A 440 -14.84 -23.55 -6.68
C VAL A 440 -14.28 -23.95 -8.05
N ALA A 441 -15.10 -23.95 -9.11
CA ALA A 441 -14.65 -24.23 -10.47
C ALA A 441 -13.49 -23.28 -10.89
N PRO A 442 -12.35 -23.77 -11.41
CA PRO A 442 -11.21 -22.89 -11.72
C PRO A 442 -11.50 -21.82 -12.78
N VAL A 443 -12.32 -22.16 -13.77
CA VAL A 443 -12.75 -21.29 -14.90
C VAL A 443 -14.29 -21.30 -14.98
N SER A 444 -14.90 -20.24 -15.51
CA SER A 444 -16.34 -20.16 -15.81
C SER A 444 -16.70 -20.82 -17.14
N GLU A 445 -17.99 -20.97 -17.41
CA GLU A 445 -18.45 -21.12 -18.79
C GLU A 445 -18.37 -19.81 -19.60
N LYS A 446 -18.58 -19.90 -20.91
CA LYS A 446 -18.30 -18.83 -21.88
C LYS A 446 -19.28 -17.65 -21.73
N ILE A 447 -18.77 -16.46 -21.43
CA ILE A 447 -19.59 -15.29 -21.12
C ILE A 447 -19.62 -14.33 -22.32
N GLY A 448 -20.82 -14.06 -22.85
CA GLY A 448 -21.06 -13.17 -24.00
C GLY A 448 -20.27 -13.48 -25.27
N ASN A 449 -19.80 -14.72 -25.45
CA ASN A 449 -18.85 -15.13 -26.50
C ASN A 449 -17.47 -14.41 -26.50
N VAL A 450 -17.13 -13.64 -25.46
CA VAL A 450 -15.86 -12.89 -25.37
C VAL A 450 -14.97 -13.34 -24.22
N PHE A 451 -15.54 -13.73 -23.07
CA PHE A 451 -14.78 -13.95 -21.84
C PHE A 451 -14.94 -15.36 -21.23
N ARG A 452 -13.98 -15.73 -20.38
CA ARG A 452 -14.19 -16.67 -19.26
C ARG A 452 -13.62 -16.05 -17.97
N ALA A 453 -14.40 -16.04 -16.90
CA ALA A 453 -13.98 -15.58 -15.58
C ALA A 453 -13.28 -16.72 -14.83
N MET A 454 -12.01 -16.53 -14.46
CA MET A 454 -11.18 -17.57 -13.82
C MET A 454 -10.71 -17.13 -12.43
N LYS A 455 -10.31 -18.10 -11.59
CA LYS A 455 -9.52 -17.79 -10.40
C LYS A 455 -8.15 -17.25 -10.85
N THR A 456 -7.52 -16.42 -10.02
CA THR A 456 -6.07 -16.24 -10.10
C THR A 456 -5.38 -17.60 -10.04
N LEU A 457 -4.33 -17.79 -10.85
CA LEU A 457 -3.50 -18.98 -10.80
C LEU A 457 -2.63 -18.97 -9.52
N ARG A 458 -1.99 -20.09 -9.19
CA ARG A 458 -0.98 -20.17 -8.12
C ARG A 458 0.11 -21.14 -8.54
N GLU A 459 1.38 -20.82 -8.27
CA GLU A 459 2.47 -21.71 -8.66
C GLU A 459 2.47 -23.06 -7.92
N VAL A 460 1.90 -23.07 -6.71
CA VAL A 460 1.80 -24.24 -5.81
C VAL A 460 0.49 -25.03 -5.94
N ASP A 461 -0.40 -24.67 -6.87
CA ASP A 461 -1.70 -25.34 -7.06
C ASP A 461 -1.59 -26.41 -8.16
N GLU A 462 -1.54 -27.69 -7.76
CA GLU A 462 -1.41 -28.87 -8.64
C GLU A 462 -2.43 -28.93 -9.79
N VAL A 463 -3.54 -28.21 -9.67
CA VAL A 463 -4.69 -28.22 -10.59
C VAL A 463 -4.88 -26.88 -11.32
N HIS A 464 -4.47 -25.75 -10.72
CA HIS A 464 -4.65 -24.39 -11.27
C HIS A 464 -3.39 -23.52 -11.19
N CYS A 465 -2.23 -24.11 -11.54
CA CYS A 465 -1.00 -23.41 -11.89
C CYS A 465 -0.91 -23.11 -13.41
N PRO A 466 0.00 -22.23 -13.87
CA PRO A 466 0.16 -21.89 -15.28
C PRO A 466 0.32 -23.10 -16.21
N ARG A 467 1.19 -24.06 -15.84
CA ARG A 467 1.45 -25.30 -16.61
C ARG A 467 0.17 -26.09 -16.92
N GLN A 468 -0.67 -26.31 -15.91
CA GLN A 468 -1.91 -27.07 -16.06
C GLN A 468 -3.00 -26.25 -16.78
N PHE A 469 -3.04 -24.94 -16.53
CA PHE A 469 -3.98 -24.05 -17.21
C PHE A 469 -3.72 -24.00 -18.71
N VAL A 470 -2.46 -23.85 -19.15
CA VAL A 470 -2.07 -23.94 -20.56
C VAL A 470 -2.51 -25.26 -21.18
N ARG A 471 -2.21 -26.37 -20.50
CA ARG A 471 -2.56 -27.72 -20.98
C ARG A 471 -4.08 -27.95 -21.13
N GLY A 472 -4.89 -27.36 -20.25
CA GLY A 472 -6.34 -27.49 -20.27
C GLY A 472 -7.09 -26.45 -21.14
N TRP A 473 -6.56 -25.23 -21.25
CA TRP A 473 -7.29 -24.08 -21.80
C TRP A 473 -6.58 -23.35 -22.95
N GLY A 474 -5.30 -23.62 -23.23
CA GLY A 474 -4.51 -22.89 -24.23
C GLY A 474 -4.99 -23.00 -25.68
N GLY A 475 -5.92 -23.91 -26.00
CA GLY A 475 -6.62 -23.92 -27.29
C GLY A 475 -7.74 -22.88 -27.41
N VAL A 476 -8.30 -22.42 -26.28
CA VAL A 476 -9.54 -21.63 -26.19
C VAL A 476 -9.30 -20.24 -25.60
N VAL A 477 -8.50 -20.15 -24.54
CA VAL A 477 -8.06 -18.89 -23.92
C VAL A 477 -6.72 -18.50 -24.54
N LYS A 478 -6.65 -17.31 -25.17
CA LYS A 478 -5.42 -16.82 -25.85
C LYS A 478 -4.84 -15.55 -25.27
N ASP A 479 -5.57 -14.88 -24.39
CA ASP A 479 -5.13 -13.69 -23.66
C ASP A 479 -5.76 -13.74 -22.26
N ILE A 480 -5.01 -13.37 -21.22
CA ILE A 480 -5.47 -13.27 -19.83
C ILE A 480 -5.29 -11.84 -19.34
N ILE A 481 -6.33 -11.26 -18.73
CA ILE A 481 -6.29 -9.98 -18.03
C ILE A 481 -6.31 -10.21 -16.52
N ASP A 482 -5.20 -9.88 -15.86
CA ASP A 482 -5.12 -9.80 -14.39
C ASP A 482 -5.45 -8.39 -13.95
N ILE A 483 -6.65 -8.21 -13.37
CA ILE A 483 -7.13 -6.90 -12.93
C ILE A 483 -6.67 -6.52 -11.50
N SER A 484 -5.83 -7.34 -10.86
CA SER A 484 -5.34 -7.09 -9.49
C SER A 484 -4.24 -6.03 -9.43
N HIS A 485 -4.23 -5.27 -8.32
CA HIS A 485 -3.13 -4.37 -8.00
C HIS A 485 -1.83 -5.12 -7.67
N ASP A 486 -1.93 -6.21 -6.89
CA ASP A 486 -0.79 -6.97 -6.36
C ASP A 486 -0.01 -7.75 -7.43
N THR A 487 1.26 -8.04 -7.16
CA THR A 487 2.10 -8.94 -7.98
C THR A 487 1.49 -10.34 -8.03
N PRO A 488 1.42 -11.01 -9.21
CA PRO A 488 0.84 -12.34 -9.31
C PRO A 488 1.58 -13.39 -8.45
N VAL A 489 0.83 -14.28 -7.82
CA VAL A 489 1.32 -15.40 -6.98
C VAL A 489 1.69 -16.65 -7.81
N TYR A 490 2.15 -16.42 -9.04
CA TYR A 490 2.55 -17.39 -10.06
C TYR A 490 3.38 -16.65 -11.13
N ASP A 491 4.17 -17.37 -11.91
CA ASP A 491 4.92 -16.78 -13.03
C ASP A 491 4.01 -16.62 -14.27
N PRO A 492 3.77 -15.40 -14.79
CA PRO A 492 3.01 -15.22 -16.02
C PRO A 492 3.70 -15.78 -17.27
N GLN A 493 5.02 -15.96 -17.26
CA GLN A 493 5.78 -16.41 -18.43
C GLN A 493 5.37 -17.83 -18.87
N GLY A 494 5.07 -18.71 -17.92
CA GLY A 494 4.55 -20.06 -18.18
C GLY A 494 3.17 -20.08 -18.87
N LEU A 495 2.47 -18.94 -18.97
CA LEU A 495 1.30 -18.76 -19.84
C LEU A 495 1.69 -18.38 -21.26
N GLU A 496 2.69 -17.50 -21.40
CA GLU A 496 3.15 -16.98 -22.70
C GLU A 496 3.90 -18.04 -23.51
N GLU A 497 4.69 -18.90 -22.85
CA GLU A 497 5.24 -20.14 -23.44
C GLU A 497 4.13 -21.04 -24.00
N GLY A 498 2.99 -21.11 -23.30
CA GLY A 498 1.79 -21.81 -23.72
C GLY A 498 1.00 -21.14 -24.85
N GLY A 499 1.47 -20.00 -25.35
CA GLY A 499 0.79 -19.21 -26.37
C GLY A 499 -0.48 -18.51 -25.86
N ILE A 500 -0.49 -18.12 -24.57
CA ILE A 500 -1.52 -17.30 -23.93
C ILE A 500 -0.87 -16.00 -23.44
N LYS A 501 -1.18 -14.85 -24.05
CA LYS A 501 -0.60 -13.57 -23.62
C LYS A 501 -1.07 -13.15 -22.23
N TYR A 502 -0.20 -12.57 -21.42
CA TYR A 502 -0.57 -11.98 -20.13
C TYR A 502 -0.68 -10.45 -20.21
N HIS A 503 -1.78 -9.89 -19.69
CA HIS A 503 -2.08 -8.47 -19.66
C HIS A 503 -2.36 -8.02 -18.22
N LYS A 504 -1.56 -7.11 -17.68
CA LYS A 504 -1.72 -6.58 -16.31
C LYS A 504 -2.50 -5.27 -16.33
N PHE A 505 -3.63 -5.21 -15.62
CA PHE A 505 -4.50 -4.03 -15.54
C PHE A 505 -4.82 -3.70 -14.06
N PRO A 506 -3.90 -3.08 -13.31
CA PRO A 506 -3.98 -3.02 -11.85
C PRO A 506 -5.06 -2.04 -11.36
N THR A 507 -6.09 -2.54 -10.67
CA THR A 507 -7.23 -1.74 -10.17
C THR A 507 -7.32 -1.71 -8.64
N VAL A 508 -7.74 -0.58 -8.05
CA VAL A 508 -7.72 -0.34 -6.59
C VAL A 508 -8.63 -1.31 -5.85
N SER A 509 -8.12 -2.15 -4.94
CA SER A 509 -8.81 -3.31 -4.35
C SER A 509 -10.13 -3.02 -3.60
N LYS A 510 -10.99 -4.05 -3.47
CA LYS A 510 -12.29 -4.09 -2.76
C LYS A 510 -13.44 -3.17 -3.25
N VAL A 511 -13.19 -1.99 -3.82
CA VAL A 511 -14.23 -1.06 -4.32
C VAL A 511 -14.77 -1.40 -5.73
N PRO A 512 -15.94 -0.87 -6.16
CA PRO A 512 -16.31 -0.81 -7.56
C PRO A 512 -15.30 0.01 -8.39
N PRO A 513 -14.94 -0.42 -9.60
CA PRO A 513 -14.15 0.39 -10.54
C PRO A 513 -14.77 1.75 -10.84
N THR A 514 -13.90 2.73 -11.03
CA THR A 514 -14.23 4.06 -11.57
C THR A 514 -14.56 3.99 -13.07
N ASP A 515 -15.24 5.01 -13.60
CA ASP A 515 -15.63 5.03 -15.02
C ASP A 515 -14.38 5.05 -15.94
N ALA A 516 -13.31 5.74 -15.53
CA ALA A 516 -12.03 5.72 -16.25
C ALA A 516 -11.33 4.34 -16.23
N GLU A 517 -11.45 3.56 -15.15
CA GLU A 517 -11.00 2.17 -15.13
C GLU A 517 -11.87 1.28 -16.04
N VAL A 518 -13.18 1.55 -16.15
CA VAL A 518 -14.08 0.83 -17.07
C VAL A 518 -13.74 1.14 -18.53
N GLU A 519 -13.60 2.42 -18.89
CA GLU A 519 -13.16 2.83 -20.23
C GLU A 519 -11.81 2.23 -20.60
N GLY A 520 -10.83 2.26 -19.68
CA GLY A 520 -9.51 1.65 -19.86
C GLY A 520 -9.57 0.12 -20.04
N PHE A 521 -10.43 -0.57 -19.29
CA PHE A 521 -10.64 -2.02 -19.45
C PHE A 521 -11.30 -2.35 -20.79
N ILE A 522 -12.33 -1.59 -21.19
CA ILE A 522 -13.02 -1.79 -22.47
C ILE A 522 -12.07 -1.53 -23.65
N ALA A 523 -11.27 -0.47 -23.61
CA ALA A 523 -10.26 -0.17 -24.63
C ALA A 523 -9.17 -1.26 -24.72
N LEU A 524 -8.74 -1.82 -23.58
CA LEU A 524 -7.83 -2.97 -23.55
C LEU A 524 -8.44 -4.22 -24.19
N VAL A 525 -9.71 -4.53 -23.88
CA VAL A 525 -10.41 -5.68 -24.49
C VAL A 525 -10.64 -5.48 -25.99
N ASP A 526 -11.08 -4.30 -26.42
CA ASP A 526 -11.27 -3.97 -27.84
C ASP A 526 -9.94 -4.18 -28.61
N LYS A 527 -8.82 -3.65 -28.10
CA LYS A 527 -7.47 -3.87 -28.65
C LYS A 527 -7.11 -5.36 -28.73
N ILE A 528 -7.33 -6.13 -27.66
CA ILE A 528 -7.05 -7.58 -27.66
C ILE A 528 -7.90 -8.30 -28.70
N ARG A 529 -9.18 -7.91 -28.88
CA ARG A 529 -10.07 -8.50 -29.90
C ARG A 529 -9.68 -8.12 -31.33
N GLU A 530 -9.04 -6.97 -31.56
CA GLU A 530 -8.42 -6.64 -32.84
C GLU A 530 -7.13 -7.44 -33.08
N GLU A 531 -6.24 -7.53 -32.07
CA GLU A 531 -5.05 -8.38 -32.16
C GLU A 531 -5.41 -9.85 -32.44
N GLN A 532 -6.46 -10.40 -31.80
CA GLN A 532 -6.90 -11.77 -32.02
C GLN A 532 -7.36 -12.02 -33.47
N LYS A 533 -8.01 -11.04 -34.13
CA LYS A 533 -8.38 -11.12 -35.56
C LYS A 533 -7.17 -11.06 -36.49
N ALA A 534 -6.08 -10.41 -36.08
CA ALA A 534 -4.87 -10.25 -36.87
C ALA A 534 -3.87 -11.42 -36.76
N ARG A 535 -4.05 -12.32 -35.79
CA ARG A 535 -3.21 -13.52 -35.62
C ARG A 535 -3.63 -14.60 -36.65
N PRO A 536 -2.71 -15.18 -37.43
CA PRO A 536 -3.06 -16.14 -38.48
C PRO A 536 -3.56 -17.47 -37.90
N THR A 537 -4.75 -17.90 -38.31
CA THR A 537 -5.38 -19.14 -37.85
C THR A 537 -4.97 -20.35 -38.68
N ALA A 538 -4.22 -21.27 -38.06
CA ALA A 538 -3.84 -22.54 -38.65
C ALA A 538 -5.01 -23.56 -38.62
N GLY A 539 -6.01 -23.38 -39.48
CA GLY A 539 -6.97 -24.41 -39.87
C GLY A 539 -8.18 -24.66 -38.96
N GLU A 540 -8.22 -24.14 -37.73
CA GLU A 540 -9.35 -24.33 -36.80
C GLU A 540 -10.17 -23.04 -36.57
N ASN A 541 -11.45 -23.22 -36.23
CA ASN A 541 -12.42 -22.11 -36.06
C ASN A 541 -12.02 -21.17 -34.91
N SER A 542 -12.03 -19.87 -35.18
CA SER A 542 -11.45 -18.82 -34.32
C SER A 542 -12.33 -18.41 -33.13
N ASP A 543 -12.80 -19.37 -32.33
CA ASP A 543 -13.69 -19.10 -31.18
C ASP A 543 -12.91 -18.76 -29.88
N TRP A 544 -11.83 -18.00 -30.02
CA TRP A 544 -10.96 -17.62 -28.90
C TRP A 544 -11.63 -16.62 -27.96
N VAL A 545 -11.32 -16.75 -26.67
CA VAL A 545 -11.82 -15.89 -25.58
C VAL A 545 -10.70 -15.34 -24.71
N ILE A 546 -11.05 -14.35 -23.90
CA ILE A 546 -10.16 -13.69 -22.95
C ILE A 546 -10.44 -14.21 -21.53
N GLY A 547 -9.41 -14.68 -20.84
CA GLY A 547 -9.48 -15.02 -19.42
C GLY A 547 -9.42 -13.75 -18.56
N VAL A 548 -10.22 -13.64 -17.50
CA VAL A 548 -10.15 -12.49 -16.58
C VAL A 548 -10.18 -12.98 -15.13
N HIS A 549 -9.28 -12.48 -14.28
CA HIS A 549 -9.23 -12.83 -12.86
C HIS A 549 -8.77 -11.69 -11.95
N CYS A 550 -9.07 -11.85 -10.66
CA CYS A 550 -8.63 -10.96 -9.60
C CYS A 550 -8.31 -11.78 -8.34
N HIS A 551 -7.23 -11.45 -7.65
CA HIS A 551 -6.85 -12.01 -6.33
C HIS A 551 -7.98 -11.86 -5.29
N TYR A 552 -8.82 -10.83 -5.41
CA TYR A 552 -9.99 -10.58 -4.55
C TYR A 552 -11.31 -11.20 -5.08
N GLY A 553 -11.23 -12.02 -6.13
CA GLY A 553 -12.34 -12.83 -6.63
C GLY A 553 -13.37 -12.12 -7.50
N PHE A 554 -14.52 -12.77 -7.67
CA PHE A 554 -15.37 -12.62 -8.85
C PHE A 554 -16.26 -11.37 -8.91
N ASN A 555 -16.40 -10.59 -7.83
CA ASN A 555 -17.27 -9.41 -7.84
C ASN A 555 -16.81 -8.36 -8.88
N ARG A 556 -15.50 -8.05 -8.91
CA ARG A 556 -14.93 -7.09 -9.86
C ARG A 556 -14.75 -7.68 -11.26
N THR A 557 -14.32 -8.93 -11.36
CA THR A 557 -14.26 -9.67 -12.63
C THR A 557 -15.64 -9.67 -13.31
N GLY A 558 -16.71 -9.90 -12.54
CA GLY A 558 -18.08 -9.78 -13.03
C GLY A 558 -18.45 -8.36 -13.41
N PHE A 559 -18.12 -7.36 -12.59
CA PHE A 559 -18.41 -5.96 -12.89
C PHE A 559 -17.84 -5.50 -14.24
N PHE A 560 -16.54 -5.68 -14.48
CA PHE A 560 -15.92 -5.28 -15.75
C PHE A 560 -16.48 -6.05 -16.95
N ILE A 561 -16.74 -7.35 -16.80
CA ILE A 561 -17.37 -8.16 -17.84
C ILE A 561 -18.79 -7.63 -18.12
N VAL A 562 -19.60 -7.34 -17.10
CA VAL A 562 -20.96 -6.80 -17.28
C VAL A 562 -20.92 -5.44 -17.98
N CYS A 563 -20.05 -4.51 -17.59
CA CYS A 563 -19.91 -3.22 -18.29
C CYS A 563 -19.63 -3.42 -19.79
N TYR A 564 -18.68 -4.29 -20.13
CA TYR A 564 -18.39 -4.61 -21.53
C TYR A 564 -19.58 -5.27 -22.24
N LEU A 565 -20.31 -6.19 -21.60
CA LEU A 565 -21.50 -6.82 -22.19
C LEU A 565 -22.61 -5.80 -22.51
N VAL A 566 -22.77 -4.79 -21.66
CA VAL A 566 -23.72 -3.69 -21.89
C VAL A 566 -23.24 -2.80 -23.03
N GLU A 567 -22.01 -2.27 -22.96
CA GLU A 567 -21.50 -1.26 -23.89
C GLU A 567 -21.05 -1.78 -25.26
N ARG A 568 -20.66 -3.06 -25.37
CA ARG A 568 -20.13 -3.66 -26.61
C ARG A 568 -20.92 -4.86 -27.13
N CYS A 569 -21.73 -5.51 -26.29
CA CYS A 569 -22.55 -6.66 -26.70
C CYS A 569 -24.07 -6.39 -26.68
N GLY A 570 -24.51 -5.19 -26.30
CA GLY A 570 -25.92 -4.76 -26.40
C GLY A 570 -26.86 -5.43 -25.38
N TYR A 571 -26.32 -6.01 -24.31
CA TYR A 571 -27.14 -6.54 -23.21
C TYR A 571 -27.72 -5.38 -22.38
N THR A 572 -28.92 -5.54 -21.83
CA THR A 572 -29.33 -4.67 -20.70
C THR A 572 -28.51 -5.04 -19.44
N PRO A 573 -28.26 -4.11 -18.50
CA PRO A 573 -27.51 -4.41 -17.27
C PRO A 573 -28.07 -5.61 -16.51
N ARG A 574 -29.40 -5.75 -16.47
CA ARG A 574 -30.09 -6.90 -15.87
C ARG A 574 -29.70 -8.22 -16.56
N GLN A 575 -29.87 -8.30 -17.88
CA GLN A 575 -29.53 -9.50 -18.65
C GLN A 575 -28.04 -9.86 -18.55
N ALA A 576 -27.15 -8.86 -18.51
CA ALA A 576 -25.71 -9.09 -18.37
C ALA A 576 -25.34 -9.62 -16.97
N ILE A 577 -25.98 -9.12 -15.90
CA ILE A 577 -25.79 -9.64 -14.52
C ILE A 577 -26.36 -11.05 -14.39
N GLU A 578 -27.55 -11.31 -14.92
CA GLU A 578 -28.20 -12.63 -14.93
C GLU A 578 -27.33 -13.65 -15.72
N HIS A 579 -26.92 -13.31 -16.96
CA HIS A 579 -26.04 -14.15 -17.79
C HIS A 579 -24.68 -14.40 -17.12
N PHE A 580 -24.07 -13.40 -16.45
CA PHE A 580 -22.84 -13.63 -15.69
C PHE A 580 -23.04 -14.61 -14.53
N ALA A 581 -24.17 -14.52 -13.82
CA ALA A 581 -24.48 -15.41 -12.69
C ALA A 581 -24.78 -16.86 -13.12
N GLU A 582 -25.38 -17.07 -14.30
CA GLU A 582 -25.56 -18.38 -14.92
C GLU A 582 -24.20 -19.04 -15.25
N GLN A 583 -23.36 -18.35 -16.03
CA GLN A 583 -22.07 -18.89 -16.49
C GLN A 583 -21.02 -18.97 -15.35
N ARG A 584 -21.22 -18.21 -14.27
CA ARG A 584 -20.39 -18.22 -13.07
C ARG A 584 -21.24 -18.27 -11.79
N PRO A 585 -21.61 -19.48 -11.31
CA PRO A 585 -22.44 -19.67 -10.12
C PRO A 585 -21.95 -18.86 -8.90
N LYS A 586 -22.92 -18.26 -8.19
CA LYS A 586 -22.77 -17.24 -7.13
C LYS A 586 -22.49 -15.80 -7.61
N GLY A 587 -22.21 -15.59 -8.90
CA GLY A 587 -22.28 -14.29 -9.60
C GLY A 587 -21.55 -13.11 -8.93
N ILE A 588 -22.10 -11.91 -9.12
CA ILE A 588 -21.71 -10.71 -8.36
C ILE A 588 -22.52 -10.69 -7.06
N LYS A 589 -21.84 -10.87 -5.93
CA LYS A 589 -22.48 -11.01 -4.61
C LYS A 589 -22.83 -9.67 -4.00
N HIS A 590 -21.84 -8.79 -3.84
CA HIS A 590 -22.00 -7.52 -3.12
C HIS A 590 -22.98 -6.60 -3.86
N ALA A 591 -23.87 -5.95 -3.10
CA ALA A 591 -24.87 -5.03 -3.64
C ALA A 591 -24.21 -3.88 -4.40
N HIS A 592 -23.27 -3.15 -3.76
CA HIS A 592 -22.64 -1.95 -4.33
C HIS A 592 -22.00 -2.11 -5.72
N PHE A 593 -21.56 -3.32 -6.11
CA PHE A 593 -21.14 -3.59 -7.49
C PHE A 593 -22.34 -3.66 -8.45
N LYS A 594 -23.42 -4.36 -8.09
CA LYS A 594 -24.67 -4.43 -8.88
C LYS A 594 -25.37 -3.08 -8.96
N ASP A 595 -25.46 -2.37 -7.85
CA ASP A 595 -26.17 -1.09 -7.77
C ASP A 595 -25.50 -0.01 -8.63
N ARG A 596 -24.17 -0.07 -8.76
CA ARG A 596 -23.41 0.78 -9.69
C ARG A 596 -23.66 0.41 -11.15
N LEU A 597 -23.83 -0.87 -11.48
CA LEU A 597 -24.16 -1.34 -12.84
C LEU A 597 -25.58 -0.94 -13.31
N TYR A 598 -26.47 -0.60 -12.38
CA TYR A 598 -27.82 -0.10 -12.69
C TYR A 598 -27.91 1.43 -12.80
N ARG A 599 -26.85 2.19 -12.48
CA ARG A 599 -26.81 3.63 -12.82
C ARG A 599 -26.35 3.79 -14.27
N PRO A 600 -27.05 4.59 -15.10
CA PRO A 600 -26.62 4.84 -16.47
C PRO A 600 -25.27 5.56 -16.49
N THR A 601 -24.34 5.08 -17.32
CA THR A 601 -23.12 5.82 -17.67
C THR A 601 -23.48 7.06 -18.50
N ALA A 602 -22.65 8.11 -18.42
CA ALA A 602 -22.96 9.43 -18.99
C ALA A 602 -23.14 9.44 -20.52
N ALA A 603 -22.72 8.38 -21.21
CA ALA A 603 -22.87 8.20 -22.66
C ALA A 603 -24.35 8.15 -23.15
N LEU A 604 -25.31 7.88 -22.26
CA LEU A 604 -26.73 7.66 -22.60
C LEU A 604 -27.55 8.90 -23.00
N SER A 605 -26.93 10.07 -23.18
CA SER A 605 -27.61 11.33 -23.55
C SER A 605 -27.41 11.79 -25.00
N SER A 606 -26.44 11.25 -25.74
CA SER A 606 -25.96 11.84 -27.01
C SER A 606 -26.60 11.29 -28.30
N CYS A 607 -27.81 10.70 -28.23
CA CYS A 607 -28.43 9.94 -29.33
C CYS A 607 -29.85 10.37 -29.75
N THR A 608 -30.22 11.64 -29.58
CA THR A 608 -31.35 12.26 -30.31
C THR A 608 -30.94 13.62 -30.89
N GLY A 609 -31.29 13.88 -32.15
CA GLY A 609 -30.70 14.98 -32.93
C GLY A 609 -31.44 16.31 -32.82
N GLY A 610 -30.69 17.41 -32.85
CA GLY A 610 -31.24 18.77 -32.92
C GLY A 610 -30.17 19.86 -32.87
N SER A 611 -29.58 20.23 -34.00
CA SER A 611 -28.74 21.44 -34.10
C SER A 611 -29.61 22.70 -33.99
N PRO A 612 -29.12 23.76 -33.34
CA PRO A 612 -28.61 24.87 -34.16
C PRO A 612 -27.24 25.44 -33.70
N THR A 613 -26.79 26.44 -34.43
CA THR A 613 -25.46 27.07 -34.41
C THR A 613 -25.19 28.03 -33.23
N PRO A 614 -23.91 28.36 -32.93
CA PRO A 614 -23.52 28.96 -31.66
C PRO A 614 -23.66 30.49 -31.57
N SER A 615 -23.67 30.99 -30.33
CA SER A 615 -23.41 32.39 -29.98
C SER A 615 -22.17 32.49 -29.10
N GLU A 616 -21.18 33.28 -29.51
CA GLU A 616 -20.02 33.65 -28.69
C GLU A 616 -20.43 34.62 -27.55
N HIS A 617 -19.52 34.88 -26.61
CA HIS A 617 -19.62 35.87 -25.53
C HIS A 617 -20.52 35.58 -24.31
N SER A 618 -20.21 34.52 -23.56
CA SER A 618 -19.82 34.68 -22.15
C SER A 618 -19.06 33.44 -21.66
N ASP A 619 -17.79 33.62 -21.24
CA ASP A 619 -17.03 32.84 -20.24
C ASP A 619 -15.52 33.01 -20.45
N ARG A 620 -15.07 34.24 -20.17
CA ARG A 620 -13.66 34.60 -19.88
C ARG A 620 -13.64 35.61 -18.73
N ARG A 621 -14.09 35.15 -17.57
CA ARG A 621 -14.13 35.87 -16.28
C ARG A 621 -14.41 34.90 -15.13
N ALA A 622 -13.49 33.96 -14.92
CA ALA A 622 -13.58 32.96 -13.86
C ALA A 622 -12.21 32.50 -13.30
N GLU A 623 -11.10 33.15 -13.68
CA GLU A 623 -9.73 32.77 -13.27
C GLU A 623 -8.85 33.97 -12.82
N GLU A 624 -9.45 35.14 -12.54
CA GLU A 624 -8.72 36.37 -12.12
C GLU A 624 -9.34 37.07 -10.88
N GLU A 625 -10.27 36.45 -10.15
CA GLU A 625 -11.05 37.12 -9.07
C GLU A 625 -10.88 36.57 -7.65
N GLU A 626 -9.93 35.65 -7.39
CA GLU A 626 -9.74 35.05 -6.05
C GLU A 626 -8.60 35.68 -5.20
N ASP A 627 -7.66 36.44 -5.80
CA ASP A 627 -6.42 36.92 -5.14
C ASP A 627 -6.46 38.40 -4.66
N ASN A 628 -7.64 39.02 -4.55
CA ASN A 628 -7.76 40.45 -4.14
C ASN A 628 -8.83 40.75 -3.07
N ALA A 629 -9.42 39.72 -2.45
CA ALA A 629 -10.57 39.88 -1.54
C ALA A 629 -10.24 40.27 -0.07
N LEU A 630 -8.98 40.60 0.26
CA LEU A 630 -8.53 40.65 1.68
C LEU A 630 -8.24 42.03 2.29
N HIS A 631 -7.87 43.07 1.52
CA HIS A 631 -7.42 44.35 2.09
C HIS A 631 -7.98 45.59 1.37
N GLY A 632 -9.09 46.13 1.87
CA GLY A 632 -9.67 47.39 1.39
C GLY A 632 -9.26 48.62 2.21
N THR A 633 -8.85 49.72 1.55
CA THR A 633 -9.09 51.11 1.98
C THR A 633 -8.78 52.11 0.84
N ALA A 634 -9.20 53.38 0.99
CA ALA A 634 -9.49 54.27 -0.14
C ALA A 634 -8.32 55.09 -0.75
N VAL A 635 -8.25 55.10 -2.09
CA VAL A 635 -8.37 56.27 -3.01
C VAL A 635 -8.15 57.66 -2.34
N PRO A 636 -7.22 58.54 -2.83
CA PRO A 636 -7.29 59.08 -4.19
C PRO A 636 -5.96 59.29 -4.97
N ALA A 637 -6.08 59.58 -6.26
CA ALA A 637 -4.99 59.57 -7.23
C ALA A 637 -4.42 60.96 -7.61
N ARG A 638 -3.14 61.01 -8.05
CA ARG A 638 -2.67 61.99 -9.04
C ARG A 638 -1.44 61.52 -9.84
N SER A 639 -1.31 62.08 -11.04
CA SER A 639 -0.35 61.76 -12.10
C SER A 639 1.13 62.11 -11.82
N SER A 640 2.11 61.36 -12.37
CA SER A 640 2.76 61.71 -13.66
C SER A 640 4.13 61.01 -13.97
N ARG A 641 4.41 60.87 -15.28
CA ARG A 641 5.71 60.85 -16.00
C ARG A 641 6.97 60.13 -15.44
N ARG A 642 7.31 59.03 -16.14
CA ARG A 642 8.61 58.73 -16.82
C ARG A 642 9.97 59.00 -16.11
N TRP A 643 10.66 57.87 -15.87
CA TRP A 643 12.05 57.53 -16.26
C TRP A 643 13.25 57.94 -15.36
N VAL A 644 14.35 57.17 -15.53
CA VAL A 644 15.63 57.09 -14.78
C VAL A 644 15.53 56.79 -13.26
N SER A 645 16.43 56.02 -12.62
CA SER A 645 17.68 55.37 -13.08
C SER A 645 18.02 54.08 -12.30
N ASN A 646 18.67 53.11 -12.97
CA ASN A 646 19.10 51.82 -12.40
C ASN A 646 20.29 51.97 -11.42
N LEU A 647 20.03 52.41 -10.19
CA LEU A 647 21.02 52.49 -9.10
C LEU A 647 20.48 52.06 -7.73
N ARG A 648 19.17 52.23 -7.49
CA ARG A 648 18.53 51.88 -6.22
C ARG A 648 18.44 50.37 -5.98
N GLU A 649 18.23 49.58 -7.02
CA GLU A 649 18.11 48.12 -6.93
C GLU A 649 19.44 47.44 -6.61
N VAL A 650 20.55 47.87 -7.22
CA VAL A 650 21.90 47.40 -6.89
C VAL A 650 22.26 47.75 -5.44
N ALA A 651 21.90 48.96 -4.99
CA ALA A 651 22.08 49.37 -3.60
C ALA A 651 21.25 48.51 -2.63
N LEU A 652 19.97 48.24 -2.94
CA LEU A 652 19.10 47.38 -2.12
C LEU A 652 19.59 45.93 -2.08
N PHE A 653 20.06 45.37 -3.20
CA PHE A 653 20.59 44.01 -3.26
C PHE A 653 21.89 43.89 -2.44
N ALA A 654 22.78 44.87 -2.53
CA ALA A 654 23.97 44.95 -1.68
C ALA A 654 23.63 45.12 -0.18
N TRP A 655 22.62 45.92 0.15
CA TRP A 655 22.18 46.11 1.53
C TRP A 655 21.54 44.84 2.12
N ALA A 656 20.72 44.13 1.33
CA ALA A 656 20.15 42.84 1.72
C ALA A 656 21.24 41.78 1.93
N LEU A 657 22.23 41.70 1.03
CA LEU A 657 23.33 40.74 1.13
C LEU A 657 24.23 41.04 2.35
N LEU A 658 24.48 42.31 2.66
CA LEU A 658 25.17 42.74 3.89
C LEU A 658 24.33 42.47 5.16
N ALA A 659 23.02 42.67 5.12
CA ALA A 659 22.13 42.38 6.25
C ALA A 659 22.08 40.87 6.54
N THR A 660 21.94 40.03 5.51
CA THR A 660 21.99 38.56 5.65
C THR A 660 23.35 38.10 6.16
N ALA A 661 24.45 38.67 5.66
CA ALA A 661 25.79 38.39 6.18
C ALA A 661 25.93 38.81 7.65
N ALA A 662 25.39 39.96 8.05
CA ALA A 662 25.41 40.42 9.44
C ALA A 662 24.57 39.52 10.37
N VAL A 663 23.41 39.02 9.92
CA VAL A 663 22.59 38.05 10.66
C VAL A 663 23.32 36.71 10.81
N ILE A 664 23.98 36.21 9.76
CA ILE A 664 24.77 34.97 9.82
C ILE A 664 25.97 35.13 10.76
N VAL A 665 26.70 36.25 10.67
CA VAL A 665 27.82 36.55 11.59
C VAL A 665 27.34 36.70 13.03
N LEU A 666 26.19 37.35 13.26
CA LEU A 666 25.60 37.47 14.60
C LEU A 666 25.17 36.10 15.16
N ALA A 667 24.56 35.24 14.34
CA ALA A 667 24.22 33.87 14.72
C ALA A 667 25.48 33.06 15.09
N VAL A 668 26.51 33.09 14.25
CA VAL A 668 27.79 32.41 14.51
C VAL A 668 28.48 32.95 15.78
N VAL A 669 28.45 34.26 16.01
CA VAL A 669 29.03 34.88 17.23
C VAL A 669 28.24 34.51 18.48
N LEU A 670 26.91 34.46 18.43
CA LEU A 670 26.08 33.96 19.54
C LEU A 670 26.34 32.48 19.81
N GLN A 671 26.46 31.67 18.75
CA GLN A 671 26.74 30.23 18.82
C GLN A 671 28.16 29.93 19.33
N HIS A 672 29.14 30.82 19.12
CA HIS A 672 30.47 30.73 19.72
C HIS A 672 30.55 31.26 21.17
N ARG A 673 29.70 32.21 21.59
CA ARG A 673 29.74 32.74 22.96
C ARG A 673 29.23 31.76 24.02
N ASN A 674 28.44 30.77 23.64
CA ASN A 674 27.93 29.72 24.54
C ASN A 674 28.82 28.47 24.60
N ALA A 675 30.03 28.49 24.02
CA ALA A 675 30.85 27.29 23.81
C ALA A 675 32.26 27.31 24.42
N VAL A 676 32.58 28.23 25.35
CA VAL A 676 33.86 28.21 26.08
C VAL A 676 33.72 28.58 27.57
N THR A 677 33.47 27.58 28.42
CA THR A 677 33.99 27.56 29.80
C THR A 677 34.35 26.13 30.23
N SER A 678 35.62 25.93 30.58
CA SER A 678 36.18 24.83 31.40
C SER A 678 35.86 23.36 31.05
N ASN A 679 36.72 22.81 30.19
CA ASN A 679 37.44 21.53 30.40
C ASN A 679 38.10 21.44 31.81
N PRO A 680 38.68 20.29 32.26
CA PRO A 680 38.56 18.87 31.84
C PRO A 680 38.28 17.98 33.09
N ALA A 681 38.68 16.71 33.36
CA ALA A 681 39.48 15.66 32.68
C ALA A 681 39.23 14.24 33.30
N SER A 682 39.32 13.18 32.47
CA SER A 682 39.79 11.81 32.82
C SER A 682 38.98 10.95 33.83
N SER A 683 39.03 9.60 33.84
CA SER A 683 39.83 8.63 33.06
C SER A 683 39.10 7.30 32.78
N VAL A 684 39.29 6.77 31.56
CA VAL A 684 39.54 5.34 31.19
C VAL A 684 39.31 4.24 32.24
N TYR A 685 38.55 3.18 31.89
CA TYR A 685 39.01 1.77 31.95
C TYR A 685 38.16 0.82 31.08
N ASN A 686 38.66 -0.40 30.86
CA ASN A 686 38.17 -1.38 29.87
C ASN A 686 37.26 -2.48 30.46
N GLY A 687 36.45 -3.11 29.60
CA GLY A 687 36.17 -4.55 29.66
C GLY A 687 34.75 -4.98 30.09
N PRO A 688 34.18 -6.06 29.52
CA PRO A 688 32.82 -6.53 29.86
C PRO A 688 32.82 -7.74 30.82
N ALA A 689 31.92 -7.73 31.82
CA ALA A 689 31.42 -8.96 32.48
C ALA A 689 30.15 -8.73 33.33
N ALA A 690 29.25 -9.72 33.27
CA ALA A 690 28.31 -10.23 34.28
C ALA A 690 27.75 -9.33 35.44
N VAL A 691 26.41 -9.24 35.45
CA VAL A 691 25.50 -9.47 36.59
C VAL A 691 25.91 -8.98 37.99
N ALA A 692 25.21 -7.94 38.47
CA ALA A 692 24.97 -7.71 39.90
C ALA A 692 23.52 -7.24 40.10
N ALA A 693 22.77 -7.91 41.00
CA ALA A 693 21.40 -7.53 41.32
C ALA A 693 21.36 -6.52 42.48
N THR A 694 20.68 -5.38 42.29
CA THR A 694 20.35 -4.44 43.36
C THR A 694 19.00 -4.79 43.98
N ASN A 695 18.98 -5.07 45.28
CA ASN A 695 17.82 -5.70 45.92
C ASN A 695 16.75 -4.68 46.37
N SER A 696 15.49 -5.06 46.19
CA SER A 696 14.26 -4.54 46.82
C SER A 696 14.26 -3.09 47.40
N LYS A 697 13.53 -2.20 46.71
CA LYS A 697 12.29 -1.71 47.33
C LYS A 697 11.13 -2.57 46.82
N THR A 698 10.27 -3.04 47.71
CA THR A 698 8.94 -3.54 47.34
C THR A 698 8.13 -2.43 46.65
N PRO A 699 7.14 -2.76 45.81
CA PRO A 699 6.50 -1.77 44.93
C PRO A 699 5.71 -0.74 45.74
N ALA A 700 5.61 0.48 45.21
CA ALA A 700 4.55 1.39 45.60
C ALA A 700 3.20 0.83 45.15
N LYS A 701 2.12 1.15 45.87
CA LYS A 701 0.74 0.93 45.41
C LYS A 701 0.58 1.71 44.10
N ARG A 702 0.14 1.02 43.03
CA ARG A 702 -0.07 1.62 41.70
C ARG A 702 -1.49 1.38 41.19
N ASN A 703 -2.04 2.35 40.47
CA ASN A 703 -3.30 2.25 39.74
C ASN A 703 -3.04 2.27 38.22
N LEU A 704 -3.80 1.50 37.44
CA LEU A 704 -3.77 1.53 35.97
C LEU A 704 -5.19 1.68 35.44
N ILE A 705 -5.45 2.78 34.72
CA ILE A 705 -6.70 3.00 34.00
C ILE A 705 -6.40 2.85 32.51
N PHE A 706 -7.12 1.95 31.87
CA PHE A 706 -7.07 1.73 30.43
C PHE A 706 -8.38 2.19 29.79
N MET A 707 -8.33 3.17 28.90
CA MET A 707 -9.52 3.66 28.23
C MET A 707 -9.54 3.28 26.75
N VAL A 708 -10.66 2.72 26.30
CA VAL A 708 -10.91 2.39 24.89
C VAL A 708 -11.94 3.36 24.32
N SER A 709 -11.76 3.76 23.07
CA SER A 709 -12.73 4.55 22.31
C SER A 709 -13.00 3.85 20.99
N ASP A 710 -13.96 2.94 20.99
CA ASP A 710 -14.28 2.09 19.84
C ASP A 710 -14.59 2.96 18.60
N GLY A 711 -14.10 2.58 17.41
CA GLY A 711 -14.30 3.35 16.17
C GLY A 711 -13.67 4.76 16.08
N MET A 712 -13.02 5.28 17.14
CA MET A 712 -12.56 6.68 17.23
C MET A 712 -11.22 6.97 16.53
N GLY A 713 -11.24 7.12 15.20
CA GLY A 713 -10.07 7.57 14.43
C GLY A 713 -9.70 9.06 14.55
N PRO A 714 -8.55 9.49 13.97
CA PRO A 714 -8.08 10.88 13.99
C PRO A 714 -9.06 11.90 13.36
N ALA A 715 -9.89 11.43 12.42
CA ALA A 715 -10.96 12.23 11.81
C ALA A 715 -12.05 12.59 12.83
N SER A 716 -12.44 11.65 13.71
CA SER A 716 -13.47 11.81 14.75
C SER A 716 -13.12 12.91 15.75
N LEU A 717 -11.85 12.96 16.17
CA LEU A 717 -11.32 14.01 17.04
C LEU A 717 -11.30 15.36 16.33
N SER A 718 -10.91 15.39 15.05
CA SER A 718 -10.83 16.62 14.25
C SER A 718 -12.22 17.23 13.99
N LEU A 719 -13.21 16.38 13.67
CA LEU A 719 -14.63 16.72 13.57
C LEU A 719 -15.13 17.30 14.90
N THR A 720 -14.92 16.59 16.01
CA THR A 720 -15.46 16.96 17.33
C THR A 720 -14.81 18.22 17.91
N ARG A 721 -13.49 18.41 17.74
CA ARG A 721 -12.77 19.63 18.13
C ARG A 721 -13.36 20.86 17.46
N SER A 722 -13.50 20.82 16.13
CA SER A 722 -13.98 21.97 15.35
C SER A 722 -15.50 22.16 15.44
N PHE A 723 -16.28 21.11 15.71
CA PHE A 723 -17.67 21.20 16.17
C PHE A 723 -17.79 21.96 17.50
N ARG A 724 -17.05 21.53 18.53
CA ARG A 724 -17.02 22.13 19.87
C ARG A 724 -16.61 23.61 19.81
N GLN A 725 -15.61 23.94 19.01
CA GLN A 725 -15.15 25.33 18.83
C GLN A 725 -16.29 26.24 18.34
N LEU A 726 -17.04 25.83 17.30
CA LEU A 726 -18.16 26.64 16.79
C LEU A 726 -19.34 26.66 17.76
N VAL A 727 -19.71 25.52 18.35
CA VAL A 727 -20.96 25.40 19.14
C VAL A 727 -20.91 26.15 20.47
N TYR A 728 -19.72 26.28 21.07
CA TYR A 728 -19.54 26.94 22.36
C TYR A 728 -18.83 28.31 22.26
N ASP A 729 -18.69 28.87 21.04
CA ASP A 729 -18.00 30.14 20.75
C ASP A 729 -16.59 30.21 21.38
N LEU A 730 -15.81 29.13 21.19
CA LEU A 730 -14.49 28.97 21.79
C LEU A 730 -13.38 29.39 20.82
N PRO A 731 -12.24 29.92 21.34
CA PRO A 731 -11.07 30.22 20.52
C PRO A 731 -10.59 29.04 19.66
N ILE A 732 -9.98 29.32 18.51
CA ILE A 732 -9.50 28.31 17.55
C ILE A 732 -8.36 27.43 18.11
N ASP A 733 -7.67 27.90 19.15
CA ASP A 733 -6.69 27.18 19.96
C ASP A 733 -7.32 26.40 21.14
N ASN A 734 -8.65 26.45 21.31
CA ASN A 734 -9.35 25.61 22.28
C ASN A 734 -9.45 24.17 21.76
N THR A 735 -8.61 23.30 22.30
CA THR A 735 -8.58 21.87 21.96
C THR A 735 -9.44 21.03 22.92
N LEU A 736 -9.73 19.78 22.54
CA LEU A 736 -10.19 18.77 23.50
C LEU A 736 -9.12 18.52 24.60
N GLN A 737 -9.46 17.81 25.68
CA GLN A 737 -8.46 17.37 26.65
C GLN A 737 -7.64 16.20 26.10
N LEU A 738 -8.27 15.32 25.31
CA LEU A 738 -7.59 14.31 24.49
C LEU A 738 -6.51 14.95 23.62
N ASP A 739 -6.85 16.00 22.87
CA ASP A 739 -5.93 16.77 21.99
C ASP A 739 -4.74 17.44 22.70
N ARG A 740 -4.70 17.50 24.04
CA ARG A 740 -3.54 18.07 24.78
C ARG A 740 -2.44 17.04 25.01
N HIS A 741 -2.71 15.79 24.64
CA HIS A 741 -1.85 14.64 24.74
C HIS A 741 -1.72 14.08 23.30
N PHE A 742 -0.54 13.71 22.82
CA PHE A 742 -0.36 13.32 21.41
C PHE A 742 0.73 12.26 21.22
N TRP A 743 0.35 10.98 21.11
CA TRP A 743 1.21 9.88 20.63
C TRP A 743 0.45 8.97 19.64
N ASP A 744 1.09 7.89 19.17
CA ASP A 744 0.81 7.20 17.89
C ASP A 744 0.73 5.65 18.09
N SER A 745 0.50 4.84 17.05
CA SER A 745 -0.77 4.08 16.97
C SER A 745 -0.74 2.57 16.59
N ALA A 746 -1.76 1.80 17.04
CA ALA A 746 -2.74 1.02 16.20
C ALA A 746 -3.23 -0.37 16.73
N ALA A 747 -4.56 -0.64 16.63
CA ALA A 747 -5.30 -1.94 16.52
C ALA A 747 -5.74 -2.77 17.78
N GLY A 748 -6.85 -2.48 18.46
CA GLY A 748 -7.01 -2.78 19.90
C GLY A 748 -7.35 -4.17 20.48
N ALA A 749 -8.60 -4.35 20.93
CA ALA A 749 -8.95 -4.98 22.23
C ALA A 749 -8.14 -6.22 22.67
N THR A 750 -8.20 -7.36 21.96
CA THR A 750 -7.49 -8.60 22.36
C THR A 750 -5.97 -8.44 22.42
N ALA A 751 -5.40 -7.53 21.61
CA ALA A 751 -3.96 -7.27 21.62
C ALA A 751 -3.55 -6.34 22.76
N PHE A 752 -4.46 -5.48 23.25
CA PHE A 752 -4.29 -4.75 24.50
C PHE A 752 -4.39 -5.69 25.71
N SER A 753 -5.37 -6.59 25.73
CA SER A 753 -5.64 -7.45 26.89
C SER A 753 -4.64 -8.61 27.03
N CYS A 754 -4.35 -9.34 25.94
CA CYS A 754 -3.42 -10.48 25.94
C CYS A 754 -1.97 -10.12 25.51
N GLY A 755 -1.71 -8.90 25.01
CA GLY A 755 -0.41 -8.54 24.43
C GLY A 755 -0.06 -9.29 23.14
N ARG A 756 -1.06 -9.84 22.42
CA ARG A 756 -0.89 -10.79 21.30
C ARG A 756 -1.94 -10.55 20.21
N LYS A 757 -1.56 -10.66 18.92
CA LYS A 757 -2.51 -10.59 17.78
C LYS A 757 -3.48 -11.80 17.78
N SER A 758 -4.72 -11.58 17.33
CA SER A 758 -5.79 -12.60 17.23
C SER A 758 -6.53 -12.57 15.89
N TYR A 759 -7.66 -13.27 15.77
CA TYR A 759 -8.59 -13.25 14.64
C TYR A 759 -9.85 -12.43 14.95
N ASN A 760 -10.46 -11.82 13.93
CA ASN A 760 -11.65 -10.97 14.11
C ASN A 760 -12.82 -11.73 14.77
N GLY A 761 -13.41 -11.14 15.81
CA GLY A 761 -14.51 -11.73 16.57
C GLY A 761 -14.09 -12.77 17.62
N ALA A 762 -12.78 -12.98 17.84
CA ALA A 762 -12.26 -13.75 18.97
C ALA A 762 -12.37 -12.96 20.27
N ILE A 763 -12.77 -13.61 21.37
CA ILE A 763 -12.73 -13.03 22.72
C ILE A 763 -11.63 -13.75 23.51
N SER A 764 -10.51 -13.07 23.74
CA SER A 764 -9.35 -13.61 24.50
C SER A 764 -8.82 -14.97 24.01
N MET A 765 -8.96 -15.24 22.71
CA MET A 765 -8.41 -16.43 22.03
C MET A 765 -7.23 -16.04 21.13
N LEU A 766 -6.40 -17.01 20.77
CA LEU A 766 -5.29 -16.88 19.80
C LEU A 766 -5.67 -17.47 18.43
N PRO A 767 -4.88 -17.21 17.36
CA PRO A 767 -5.16 -17.74 16.00
C PRO A 767 -5.18 -19.28 15.85
N ASP A 768 -4.83 -20.04 16.89
CA ASP A 768 -4.96 -21.49 16.98
C ASP A 768 -6.22 -21.94 17.77
N TYR A 769 -7.13 -21.01 18.09
CA TYR A 769 -8.30 -21.19 18.96
C TYR A 769 -7.96 -21.64 20.40
N SER A 770 -6.72 -21.42 20.85
CA SER A 770 -6.36 -21.59 22.27
C SER A 770 -6.57 -20.28 23.06
N PRO A 771 -6.95 -20.34 24.34
CA PRO A 771 -7.12 -19.15 25.16
C PRO A 771 -5.79 -18.44 25.44
N CYS A 772 -5.81 -17.11 25.50
CA CYS A 772 -4.78 -16.30 26.13
C CYS A 772 -5.34 -15.66 27.39
N GLY A 773 -4.51 -15.60 28.45
CA GLY A 773 -4.87 -14.85 29.65
C GLY A 773 -4.76 -13.36 29.40
N THR A 774 -5.50 -12.56 30.18
CA THR A 774 -5.55 -11.10 30.03
C THR A 774 -4.74 -10.38 31.13
N VAL A 775 -4.46 -9.09 30.89
CA VAL A 775 -3.85 -8.20 31.90
C VAL A 775 -4.77 -7.98 33.11
N LEU A 776 -6.11 -7.98 32.93
CA LEU A 776 -7.08 -7.87 34.02
C LEU A 776 -7.02 -9.11 34.91
N GLU A 777 -7.03 -10.30 34.32
CA GLU A 777 -6.92 -11.57 35.07
C GLU A 777 -5.59 -11.69 35.82
N ALA A 778 -4.50 -11.27 35.19
CA ALA A 778 -3.17 -11.27 35.78
C ALA A 778 -3.06 -10.23 36.92
N ALA A 779 -3.70 -9.07 36.79
CA ALA A 779 -3.85 -8.07 37.85
C ALA A 779 -4.66 -8.63 39.02
N LYS A 780 -5.83 -9.24 38.75
CA LYS A 780 -6.66 -9.89 39.78
C LYS A 780 -5.89 -10.97 40.53
N ARG A 781 -5.14 -11.81 39.81
CA ARG A 781 -4.31 -12.87 40.40
C ARG A 781 -3.15 -12.33 41.24
N ALA A 782 -2.65 -11.14 40.90
CA ALA A 782 -1.63 -10.42 41.66
C ALA A 782 -2.19 -9.58 42.83
N GLY A 783 -3.50 -9.64 43.09
CA GLY A 783 -4.17 -8.98 44.23
C GLY A 783 -4.74 -7.59 43.94
N TYR A 784 -4.66 -7.09 42.71
CA TYR A 784 -5.31 -5.83 42.34
C TYR A 784 -6.84 -6.02 42.29
N HIS A 785 -7.58 -4.96 42.65
CA HIS A 785 -8.99 -4.88 42.31
C HIS A 785 -9.18 -4.61 40.81
N THR A 786 -10.29 -5.08 40.24
CA THR A 786 -10.53 -5.07 38.79
C THR A 786 -11.91 -4.55 38.43
N GLY A 787 -12.00 -3.67 37.43
CA GLY A 787 -13.27 -3.09 36.99
C GLY A 787 -13.42 -2.92 35.48
N LEU A 788 -14.66 -2.96 35.02
CA LEU A 788 -15.11 -2.68 33.65
C LEU A 788 -16.22 -1.62 33.67
N VAL A 789 -16.14 -0.61 32.81
CA VAL A 789 -17.16 0.43 32.64
C VAL A 789 -17.37 0.70 31.15
N VAL A 790 -18.60 0.57 30.64
CA VAL A 790 -18.90 0.70 29.21
C VAL A 790 -20.23 1.42 28.95
N THR A 791 -20.48 1.80 27.69
CA THR A 791 -21.80 2.33 27.24
C THR A 791 -22.61 1.32 26.42
N THR A 792 -22.00 0.28 25.89
CA THR A 792 -22.68 -0.85 25.24
C THR A 792 -23.15 -1.90 26.26
N ASP A 793 -23.69 -3.00 25.76
CA ASP A 793 -23.76 -4.27 26.49
C ASP A 793 -22.40 -4.67 27.08
N ILE A 794 -22.35 -4.97 28.39
CA ILE A 794 -21.11 -5.41 29.05
C ILE A 794 -20.54 -6.70 28.43
N THR A 795 -21.40 -7.51 27.81
CA THR A 795 -21.03 -8.75 27.12
C THR A 795 -20.33 -8.54 25.78
N ASP A 796 -20.23 -7.31 25.27
CA ASP A 796 -19.67 -7.06 23.96
C ASP A 796 -18.11 -7.12 23.92
N ALA A 797 -17.53 -7.08 22.72
CA ALA A 797 -16.18 -7.58 22.47
C ALA A 797 -15.07 -6.91 23.27
N THR A 798 -15.11 -5.60 23.52
CA THR A 798 -14.06 -4.89 24.27
C THR A 798 -14.03 -5.30 25.75
N PRO A 799 -15.09 -5.11 26.57
CA PRO A 799 -15.12 -5.61 27.95
C PRO A 799 -14.88 -7.11 28.05
N ALA A 800 -15.54 -7.91 27.21
CA ALA A 800 -15.37 -9.36 27.18
C ALA A 800 -13.92 -9.79 26.93
N CYS A 801 -13.16 -9.07 26.09
CA CYS A 801 -11.74 -9.33 25.84
C CYS A 801 -10.83 -9.13 27.06
N PHE A 802 -11.32 -8.59 28.19
CA PHE A 802 -10.57 -8.53 29.44
C PHE A 802 -11.02 -9.58 30.46
N ALA A 803 -12.24 -10.11 30.38
CA ALA A 803 -12.85 -10.92 31.45
C ALA A 803 -13.33 -12.34 31.06
N ALA A 804 -13.47 -12.65 29.77
CA ALA A 804 -14.00 -13.94 29.28
C ALA A 804 -13.12 -14.55 28.16
N HIS A 805 -13.37 -15.83 27.85
CA HIS A 805 -12.82 -16.54 26.69
C HIS A 805 -13.93 -17.28 25.93
N VAL A 806 -14.25 -16.82 24.72
CA VAL A 806 -15.21 -17.49 23.81
C VAL A 806 -14.71 -17.44 22.36
N HIS A 807 -15.16 -18.40 21.54
CA HIS A 807 -14.69 -18.52 20.16
C HIS A 807 -15.23 -17.42 19.23
N HIS A 808 -16.40 -16.85 19.55
CA HIS A 808 -17.06 -15.79 18.79
C HIS A 808 -17.75 -14.76 19.72
N ARG A 809 -17.64 -13.45 19.44
CA ARG A 809 -18.26 -12.37 20.27
C ARG A 809 -19.76 -12.55 20.52
N ILE A 810 -20.49 -13.16 19.58
CA ILE A 810 -21.94 -13.45 19.67
C ILE A 810 -22.34 -14.45 20.79
N GLN A 811 -21.38 -14.98 21.56
CA GLN A 811 -21.63 -15.89 22.67
C GLN A 811 -21.87 -15.12 23.99
N GLU A 812 -22.63 -14.02 23.93
CA GLU A 812 -22.85 -13.08 25.03
C GLU A 812 -23.49 -13.74 26.26
N ASP A 813 -24.42 -14.67 26.05
CA ASP A 813 -25.04 -15.49 27.10
C ASP A 813 -24.02 -16.31 27.93
N GLU A 814 -22.86 -16.65 27.36
CA GLU A 814 -21.74 -17.35 28.00
C GLU A 814 -20.72 -16.35 28.59
N ILE A 815 -20.49 -15.20 27.92
CA ILE A 815 -19.64 -14.12 28.45
C ILE A 815 -20.19 -13.62 29.79
N ALA A 816 -21.50 -13.35 29.88
CA ALA A 816 -22.17 -12.91 31.12
C ALA A 816 -21.93 -13.88 32.30
N LEU A 817 -21.92 -15.19 32.03
CA LEU A 817 -21.64 -16.23 33.04
C LEU A 817 -20.18 -16.18 33.49
N GLN A 818 -19.24 -16.01 32.56
CA GLN A 818 -17.82 -15.93 32.88
C GLN A 818 -17.49 -14.68 33.72
N GLU A 819 -18.05 -13.52 33.38
CA GLU A 819 -17.82 -12.24 34.07
C GLU A 819 -18.25 -12.26 35.54
N VAL A 820 -19.42 -12.84 35.86
CA VAL A 820 -19.89 -12.93 37.27
C VAL A 820 -19.13 -13.96 38.10
N GLY A 821 -18.34 -14.84 37.46
CA GLY A 821 -17.43 -15.78 38.09
C GLY A 821 -17.67 -17.27 37.85
N GLU A 822 -18.53 -17.67 36.90
CA GLU A 822 -18.67 -19.09 36.49
C GLU A 822 -17.52 -19.56 35.58
N GLY A 823 -16.69 -18.63 35.08
CA GLY A 823 -15.53 -18.94 34.25
C GLY A 823 -14.48 -19.81 34.97
N VAL A 824 -13.63 -20.49 34.20
CA VAL A 824 -12.67 -21.47 34.75
C VAL A 824 -11.64 -20.88 35.74
N LEU A 825 -11.45 -19.56 35.77
CA LEU A 825 -10.58 -18.89 36.75
C LEU A 825 -11.32 -18.47 38.04
N GLY A 826 -12.65 -18.60 38.08
CA GLY A 826 -13.50 -17.95 39.08
C GLY A 826 -13.69 -16.46 38.77
N ARG A 827 -14.08 -15.67 39.77
CA ARG A 827 -14.34 -14.23 39.63
C ARG A 827 -13.06 -13.44 39.30
N THR A 828 -12.98 -12.95 38.06
CA THR A 828 -11.86 -12.13 37.52
C THR A 828 -12.10 -10.63 37.68
N VAL A 829 -13.36 -10.17 37.69
CA VAL A 829 -13.80 -8.77 37.82
C VAL A 829 -14.42 -8.52 39.22
N ASP A 830 -14.24 -7.34 39.82
CA ASP A 830 -14.99 -6.93 41.02
C ASP A 830 -16.03 -5.82 40.77
N LEU A 831 -15.89 -5.01 39.73
CA LEU A 831 -16.83 -3.92 39.42
C LEU A 831 -17.22 -3.93 37.94
N ILE A 832 -18.52 -3.89 37.67
CA ILE A 832 -19.13 -3.81 36.35
C ILE A 832 -20.13 -2.66 36.35
N LEU A 833 -20.06 -1.75 35.39
CA LEU A 833 -21.09 -0.71 35.13
C LEU A 833 -21.33 -0.60 33.62
N GLY A 834 -22.55 -0.87 33.13
CA GLY A 834 -22.85 -0.80 31.69
C GLY A 834 -24.30 -1.13 31.31
N GLY A 835 -24.51 -1.47 30.03
CA GLY A 835 -25.77 -1.98 29.47
C GLY A 835 -25.90 -3.51 29.55
N GLY A 836 -26.64 -4.11 28.61
CA GLY A 836 -26.66 -5.57 28.40
C GLY A 836 -27.45 -6.38 29.41
N ARG A 837 -28.28 -5.76 30.24
CA ARG A 837 -29.07 -6.44 31.29
C ARG A 837 -29.89 -7.63 30.75
N CYS A 838 -30.30 -7.60 29.48
CA CYS A 838 -31.08 -8.69 28.88
C CYS A 838 -30.34 -10.04 28.85
N HIS A 839 -28.99 -10.05 28.78
CA HIS A 839 -28.16 -11.25 28.82
C HIS A 839 -28.01 -11.87 30.22
N PHE A 840 -28.46 -11.15 31.26
CA PHE A 840 -28.35 -11.56 32.66
C PHE A 840 -29.68 -12.02 33.29
N LEU A 841 -30.80 -11.83 32.58
CA LEU A 841 -32.15 -12.21 32.99
C LEU A 841 -32.59 -13.50 32.29
N PRO A 842 -33.30 -14.43 32.95
CA PRO A 842 -33.79 -15.65 32.32
C PRO A 842 -34.91 -15.33 31.31
N ASN A 843 -35.08 -16.17 30.27
CA ASN A 843 -36.09 -16.03 29.20
C ASN A 843 -37.52 -15.81 29.75
N THR A 844 -37.84 -16.43 30.89
CA THR A 844 -39.08 -16.20 31.65
C THR A 844 -39.30 -14.78 32.21
N THR A 845 -38.34 -13.85 32.08
CA THR A 845 -38.41 -12.46 32.54
C THR A 845 -38.53 -11.48 31.38
N ALA A 846 -39.51 -10.57 31.45
CA ALA A 846 -39.69 -9.52 30.46
C ALA A 846 -38.44 -8.63 30.34
N GLY A 847 -37.96 -8.42 29.11
CA GLY A 847 -36.71 -7.71 28.83
C GLY A 847 -35.45 -8.58 28.87
N SER A 848 -35.57 -9.89 29.06
CA SER A 848 -34.51 -10.86 28.72
C SER A 848 -34.31 -10.94 27.21
N CYS A 849 -33.09 -11.31 26.80
CA CYS A 849 -32.75 -11.72 25.44
C CYS A 849 -32.07 -13.11 25.40
N ARG A 850 -31.97 -13.79 26.55
CA ARG A 850 -31.42 -15.15 26.66
C ARG A 850 -32.35 -16.16 26.01
N ALA A 851 -31.79 -17.20 25.42
CA ALA A 851 -32.58 -18.34 24.94
C ALA A 851 -33.03 -19.28 26.09
N ASP A 852 -32.35 -19.24 27.24
CA ASP A 852 -32.51 -20.17 28.36
C ASP A 852 -33.12 -19.51 29.62
N ASP A 853 -33.51 -20.32 30.60
CA ASP A 853 -34.02 -19.87 31.91
C ASP A 853 -32.90 -19.58 32.95
N VAL A 854 -31.67 -19.24 32.51
CA VAL A 854 -30.56 -18.97 33.43
C VAL A 854 -30.59 -17.52 33.93
N ASN A 855 -30.85 -17.35 35.22
CA ASN A 855 -30.77 -16.06 35.89
C ASN A 855 -29.33 -15.75 36.33
N VAL A 856 -28.53 -15.18 35.43
CA VAL A 856 -27.11 -14.85 35.70
C VAL A 856 -26.97 -13.79 36.80
N ALA A 857 -27.87 -12.81 36.85
CA ALA A 857 -27.91 -11.83 37.95
C ALA A 857 -28.17 -12.52 39.31
N GLY A 858 -29.10 -13.47 39.35
CA GLY A 858 -29.35 -14.31 40.53
C GLY A 858 -28.12 -15.13 40.94
N ILE A 859 -27.43 -15.76 39.98
CA ILE A 859 -26.17 -16.47 40.22
C ILE A 859 -25.10 -15.53 40.80
N ALA A 860 -24.98 -14.31 40.27
CA ALA A 860 -24.05 -13.31 40.78
C ALA A 860 -24.36 -12.98 42.26
N GLN A 861 -25.61 -12.68 42.58
CA GLN A 861 -26.03 -12.33 43.95
C GLN A 861 -25.90 -13.52 44.93
N GLU A 862 -26.45 -14.68 44.58
CA GLU A 862 -26.60 -15.83 45.49
C GLU A 862 -25.31 -16.66 45.65
N LYS A 863 -24.54 -16.85 44.56
CA LYS A 863 -23.37 -17.73 44.54
C LYS A 863 -22.05 -16.98 44.73
N HIS A 864 -21.95 -15.78 44.15
CA HIS A 864 -20.70 -15.01 44.09
C HIS A 864 -20.70 -13.73 44.95
N GLY A 865 -21.84 -13.40 45.56
CA GLY A 865 -21.99 -12.32 46.54
C GLY A 865 -22.00 -10.90 45.94
N TRP A 866 -22.43 -10.74 44.69
CA TRP A 866 -22.47 -9.42 44.04
C TRP A 866 -23.61 -8.54 44.57
N THR A 867 -23.29 -7.27 44.84
CA THR A 867 -24.26 -6.19 44.92
C THR A 867 -24.81 -5.94 43.51
N TYR A 868 -26.13 -5.92 43.33
CA TYR A 868 -26.76 -5.70 42.02
C TYR A 868 -27.54 -4.39 42.01
N ALA A 869 -27.30 -3.56 40.99
CA ALA A 869 -28.04 -2.33 40.69
C ALA A 869 -28.39 -2.32 39.19
N ASN A 870 -29.60 -1.91 38.84
CA ASN A 870 -30.12 -2.12 37.49
C ASN A 870 -30.98 -0.98 36.91
N ASP A 871 -31.08 0.16 37.60
CA ASP A 871 -31.77 1.37 37.15
C ASP A 871 -31.09 2.63 37.70
N ARG A 872 -31.57 3.83 37.33
CA ARG A 872 -31.04 5.12 37.82
C ARG A 872 -31.08 5.22 39.34
N ALA A 873 -32.14 4.74 40.00
CA ALA A 873 -32.28 4.82 41.45
C ALA A 873 -31.22 3.97 42.17
N GLY A 874 -30.95 2.77 41.65
CA GLY A 874 -29.85 1.90 42.07
C GLY A 874 -28.48 2.52 41.81
N PHE A 875 -28.29 3.22 40.69
CA PHE A 875 -27.05 3.97 40.41
C PHE A 875 -26.83 5.12 41.39
N ASP A 876 -27.84 5.97 41.60
CA ASP A 876 -27.74 7.12 42.52
C ASP A 876 -27.54 6.68 43.98
N ALA A 877 -28.07 5.50 44.35
CA ALA A 877 -27.83 4.88 45.65
C ALA A 877 -26.34 4.48 45.88
N LEU A 878 -25.52 4.35 44.84
CA LEU A 878 -24.07 4.15 44.95
C LEU A 878 -23.34 5.43 45.43
N ALA A 879 -24.03 6.58 45.44
CA ALA A 879 -23.56 7.87 45.94
C ALA A 879 -22.23 8.34 45.31
N MET A 880 -22.10 8.19 43.99
CA MET A 880 -20.85 8.45 43.23
C MET A 880 -19.64 7.69 43.81
N GLY A 881 -19.82 6.39 44.02
CA GLY A 881 -18.80 5.45 44.53
C GLY A 881 -18.65 5.40 46.06
N LYS A 882 -19.29 6.32 46.79
CA LYS A 882 -19.15 6.45 48.26
C LYS A 882 -20.00 5.47 49.06
N ASN A 883 -20.92 4.77 48.41
CA ASN A 883 -21.81 3.77 49.02
C ASN A 883 -21.81 2.48 48.18
N VAL A 884 -20.64 1.90 47.98
CA VAL A 884 -20.43 0.69 47.16
C VAL A 884 -19.91 -0.46 48.04
N SER A 885 -20.47 -1.64 47.85
CA SER A 885 -19.96 -2.91 48.38
C SER A 885 -19.53 -3.80 47.22
N LEU A 886 -18.24 -4.16 47.16
CA LEU A 886 -17.71 -5.01 46.10
C LEU A 886 -17.90 -6.51 46.40
N PRO A 887 -18.15 -7.36 45.38
CA PRO A 887 -18.22 -6.99 43.97
C PRO A 887 -19.57 -6.34 43.59
N LEU A 888 -19.57 -5.45 42.60
CA LEU A 888 -20.71 -4.63 42.17
C LEU A 888 -21.05 -4.87 40.69
N LEU A 889 -22.29 -5.26 40.43
CA LEU A 889 -22.87 -5.47 39.09
C LEU A 889 -23.90 -4.37 38.83
N GLY A 890 -23.57 -3.43 37.95
CA GLY A 890 -24.44 -2.32 37.52
C GLY A 890 -24.87 -2.48 36.07
N LEU A 891 -26.13 -2.85 35.82
CA LEU A 891 -26.67 -3.11 34.47
C LEU A 891 -27.86 -2.18 34.21
N PHE A 892 -27.58 -0.93 33.81
CA PHE A 892 -28.53 0.18 33.85
C PHE A 892 -29.41 0.29 32.59
N ALA A 893 -28.98 -0.31 31.48
CA ALA A 893 -29.75 -0.39 30.25
C ALA A 893 -30.05 -1.86 29.86
N SER A 894 -31.14 -2.07 29.12
CA SER A 894 -31.58 -3.43 28.74
C SER A 894 -30.70 -4.02 27.64
N ARG A 895 -30.33 -3.16 26.69
CA ARG A 895 -29.23 -3.28 25.73
C ARG A 895 -28.23 -2.15 26.03
N ASP A 896 -27.53 -1.63 25.03
CA ASP A 896 -26.73 -0.40 25.09
C ASP A 896 -27.44 0.74 25.83
N VAL A 897 -26.64 1.60 26.45
CA VAL A 897 -27.07 2.95 26.84
C VAL A 897 -27.33 3.76 25.55
N PRO A 898 -28.45 4.51 25.45
CA PRO A 898 -28.71 5.35 24.28
C PRO A 898 -27.56 6.32 23.99
N PHE A 899 -27.41 6.74 22.74
CA PHE A 899 -26.41 7.75 22.37
C PHE A 899 -26.54 9.02 23.23
N GLU A 900 -25.42 9.68 23.56
CA GLU A 900 -25.38 10.89 24.40
C GLU A 900 -26.30 12.02 23.88
N ILE A 901 -26.53 12.08 22.57
CA ILE A 901 -27.49 13.00 21.95
C ILE A 901 -28.93 12.81 22.47
N ASP A 902 -29.32 11.58 22.80
CA ASP A 902 -30.62 11.21 23.35
C ASP A 902 -30.55 11.07 24.88
N ARG A 903 -29.54 10.37 25.39
CA ARG A 903 -29.33 10.05 26.81
C ARG A 903 -29.22 11.29 27.69
N ARG A 904 -28.69 12.41 27.20
CA ARG A 904 -28.72 13.71 27.90
C ARG A 904 -30.12 14.22 28.24
N HIS A 905 -31.14 13.80 27.48
CA HIS A 905 -32.56 14.09 27.73
C HIS A 905 -33.27 12.98 28.53
N MET A 906 -32.55 11.90 28.88
CA MET A 906 -33.00 10.74 29.65
C MET A 906 -32.07 10.49 30.85
N ALA A 907 -31.45 11.54 31.40
CA ALA A 907 -30.44 11.43 32.43
C ALA A 907 -30.98 10.92 33.78
N ASP A 908 -32.29 11.02 33.98
CA ASP A 908 -33.09 10.42 35.06
C ASP A 908 -33.41 8.92 34.83
N VAL A 909 -33.05 8.37 33.68
CA VAL A 909 -33.18 6.94 33.33
C VAL A 909 -31.81 6.28 33.22
N TYR A 910 -30.83 6.95 32.59
CA TYR A 910 -29.52 6.37 32.26
C TYR A 910 -28.33 7.24 32.74
N PRO A 911 -27.37 6.67 33.49
CA PRO A 911 -26.14 7.38 33.85
C PRO A 911 -25.23 7.58 32.63
N SER A 912 -24.47 8.68 32.63
CA SER A 912 -23.44 8.96 31.62
C SER A 912 -22.14 8.19 31.88
N LEU A 913 -21.31 8.04 30.84
CA LEU A 913 -20.01 7.35 30.95
C LEU A 913 -19.11 8.00 32.02
N SER A 914 -19.08 9.33 32.10
CA SER A 914 -18.30 10.04 33.11
C SER A 914 -18.88 9.92 34.53
N GLU A 915 -20.19 9.76 34.70
CA GLU A 915 -20.79 9.42 36.00
C GLU A 915 -20.39 8.00 36.44
N MET A 916 -20.45 7.03 35.54
CA MET A 916 -20.04 5.64 35.82
C MET A 916 -18.52 5.55 36.07
N ALA A 917 -17.69 6.23 35.28
CA ALA A 917 -16.25 6.32 35.48
C ALA A 917 -15.89 6.91 36.85
N ALA A 918 -16.47 8.07 37.22
CA ALA A 918 -16.26 8.67 38.54
C ALA A 918 -16.67 7.73 39.69
N THR A 919 -17.80 7.02 39.52
CA THR A 919 -18.32 6.04 40.49
C THR A 919 -17.37 4.85 40.66
N ALA A 920 -16.85 4.31 39.55
CA ALA A 920 -15.89 3.20 39.58
C ALA A 920 -14.56 3.61 40.23
N LEU A 921 -13.99 4.76 39.84
CA LEU A 921 -12.72 5.27 40.38
C LEU A 921 -12.80 5.48 41.90
N ALA A 922 -13.87 6.13 42.38
CA ALA A 922 -14.06 6.38 43.80
C ALA A 922 -14.27 5.09 44.61
N ALA A 923 -15.04 4.14 44.08
CA ALA A 923 -15.27 2.85 44.73
C ALA A 923 -14.00 1.99 44.80
N LEU A 924 -13.21 1.95 43.72
CA LEU A 924 -11.97 1.17 43.65
C LEU A 924 -10.83 1.79 44.47
N GLU A 925 -10.74 3.11 44.58
CA GLU A 925 -9.72 3.76 45.42
C GLU A 925 -10.00 3.57 46.91
N GLU A 926 -11.25 3.70 47.38
CA GLU A 926 -11.61 3.40 48.78
C GLU A 926 -11.46 1.89 49.08
N ALA A 927 -11.84 0.99 48.16
CA ALA A 927 -11.64 -0.46 48.34
C ALA A 927 -10.16 -0.88 48.37
N THR A 928 -9.27 -0.16 47.68
CA THR A 928 -7.82 -0.44 47.65
C THR A 928 -7.01 0.34 48.68
N LYS A 929 -7.66 1.17 49.50
CA LYS A 929 -7.05 2.11 50.47
C LYS A 929 -6.11 1.45 51.47
N ASP A 930 -6.55 0.36 52.08
CA ASP A 930 -5.79 -0.42 53.07
C ASP A 930 -5.06 -1.65 52.43
N SER A 931 -4.95 -1.69 51.10
CA SER A 931 -4.34 -2.77 50.33
C SER A 931 -2.90 -2.47 49.91
N ASP A 932 -2.07 -3.50 49.71
CA ASP A 932 -0.75 -3.36 49.07
C ASP A 932 -0.84 -3.20 47.54
N LYS A 933 -2.04 -3.35 46.98
CA LYS A 933 -2.36 -3.21 45.54
C LYS A 933 -3.41 -2.14 45.32
N GLY A 934 -3.25 -1.41 44.22
CA GLY A 934 -4.30 -0.55 43.66
C GLY A 934 -5.26 -1.34 42.79
N PHE A 935 -5.75 -0.72 41.72
CA PHE A 935 -6.68 -1.34 40.79
C PHE A 935 -6.26 -1.28 39.31
N PHE A 936 -6.84 -2.18 38.53
CA PHE A 936 -6.96 -2.10 37.07
C PHE A 936 -8.40 -1.73 36.72
N LEU A 937 -8.61 -0.71 35.90
CA LEU A 937 -9.94 -0.30 35.44
C LEU A 937 -9.94 -0.12 33.92
N MET A 938 -10.85 -0.81 33.22
CA MET A 938 -11.14 -0.56 31.81
C MET A 938 -12.37 0.34 31.68
N ILE A 939 -12.29 1.39 30.87
CA ILE A 939 -13.40 2.33 30.60
C ILE A 939 -13.57 2.51 29.09
N GLU A 940 -14.79 2.36 28.56
CA GLU A 940 -15.03 2.41 27.12
C GLU A 940 -16.02 3.51 26.70
N GLY A 941 -15.62 4.31 25.69
CA GLY A 941 -16.51 5.14 24.87
C GLY A 941 -17.11 4.33 23.71
N SER A 942 -17.90 3.31 24.05
CA SER A 942 -18.28 2.21 23.13
C SER A 942 -19.11 2.68 21.93
N ARG A 943 -20.06 3.59 22.14
CA ARG A 943 -21.04 3.98 21.12
C ARG A 943 -20.48 4.91 20.02
N ILE A 944 -19.22 5.33 20.09
CA ILE A 944 -18.55 6.07 18.99
C ILE A 944 -18.52 5.22 17.70
N ASP A 945 -18.25 3.91 17.82
CA ASP A 945 -18.24 2.96 16.71
C ASP A 945 -19.62 2.79 16.07
N HIS A 946 -20.66 2.59 16.88
CA HIS A 946 -22.03 2.40 16.41
C HIS A 946 -22.53 3.64 15.64
N ALA A 947 -22.19 4.85 16.09
CA ALA A 947 -22.48 6.07 15.35
C ALA A 947 -21.71 6.15 14.01
N GLY A 948 -20.49 5.60 13.96
CA GLY A 948 -19.72 5.42 12.73
C GLY A 948 -20.29 4.38 11.77
N HIS A 949 -20.79 3.23 12.25
CA HIS A 949 -21.48 2.24 11.41
C HIS A 949 -22.76 2.79 10.80
N ILE A 950 -23.54 3.55 11.57
CA ILE A 950 -24.77 4.21 11.08
C ILE A 950 -24.45 5.37 10.12
N ASN A 951 -23.22 5.90 10.16
CA ASN A 951 -22.80 7.14 9.50
C ASN A 951 -23.55 8.39 10.03
N ASP A 952 -23.79 8.47 11.35
CA ASP A 952 -24.46 9.58 12.04
C ASP A 952 -23.44 10.54 12.71
N PRO A 953 -23.13 11.69 12.08
CA PRO A 953 -22.17 12.65 12.63
C PRO A 953 -22.77 13.52 13.75
N ALA A 954 -24.09 13.50 13.97
CA ALA A 954 -24.72 14.23 15.07
C ALA A 954 -24.63 13.44 16.38
N ALA A 955 -24.85 12.12 16.34
CA ALA A 955 -24.57 11.22 17.46
C ALA A 955 -23.06 11.20 17.76
N GLN A 956 -22.23 10.94 16.75
CA GLN A 956 -20.79 10.66 16.94
C GLN A 956 -20.03 11.80 17.66
N VAL A 957 -20.25 13.07 17.29
CA VAL A 957 -19.55 14.18 17.96
C VAL A 957 -19.93 14.37 19.43
N ARG A 958 -21.09 13.84 19.85
CA ARG A 958 -21.55 13.91 21.25
C ARG A 958 -20.99 12.74 22.06
N GLU A 959 -20.87 11.55 21.46
CA GLU A 959 -20.10 10.44 22.04
C GLU A 959 -18.65 10.82 22.32
N VAL A 960 -17.95 11.42 21.34
CA VAL A 960 -16.55 11.85 21.51
C VAL A 960 -16.42 12.97 22.55
N LEU A 961 -17.45 13.82 22.74
CA LEU A 961 -17.47 14.82 23.81
C LEU A 961 -17.68 14.22 25.20
N GLU A 962 -18.56 13.22 25.35
CA GLU A 962 -18.73 12.51 26.63
C GLU A 962 -17.51 11.65 26.96
N TYR A 963 -16.83 11.10 25.96
CA TYR A 963 -15.53 10.44 26.13
C TYR A 963 -14.42 11.41 26.53
N ASP A 964 -14.32 12.62 25.94
CA ASP A 964 -13.38 13.67 26.39
C ASP A 964 -13.67 14.10 27.85
N LYS A 965 -14.95 14.12 28.24
CA LYS A 965 -15.40 14.39 29.62
C LYS A 965 -15.03 13.25 30.58
N ALA A 966 -15.21 11.98 30.19
CA ALA A 966 -14.78 10.82 30.99
C ALA A 966 -13.24 10.73 31.10
N PHE A 967 -12.52 11.01 30.02
CA PHE A 967 -11.06 11.11 29.98
C PHE A 967 -10.56 12.21 30.94
N LYS A 968 -11.22 13.37 30.96
CA LYS A 968 -10.95 14.42 31.96
C LYS A 968 -11.23 13.94 33.38
N THR A 969 -12.33 13.22 33.64
CA THR A 969 -12.63 12.65 34.97
C THR A 969 -11.52 11.73 35.46
N VAL A 970 -10.91 10.92 34.59
CA VAL A 970 -9.77 10.06 34.96
C VAL A 970 -8.52 10.89 35.25
N LEU A 971 -8.22 11.92 34.45
CA LEU A 971 -7.09 12.82 34.74
C LEU A 971 -7.28 13.60 36.05
N ASP A 972 -8.46 14.15 36.31
CA ASP A 972 -8.80 14.84 37.56
C ASP A 972 -8.66 13.92 38.78
N PHE A 973 -9.02 12.63 38.63
CA PHE A 973 -8.80 11.62 39.65
C PHE A 973 -7.32 11.32 39.88
N LEU A 974 -6.54 11.15 38.81
CA LEU A 974 -5.11 10.87 38.89
C LEU A 974 -4.32 12.04 39.51
N ASP A 975 -4.66 13.28 39.16
CA ASP A 975 -4.09 14.49 39.75
C ASP A 975 -4.45 14.69 41.24
N SER A 976 -5.44 13.94 41.77
CA SER A 976 -5.93 14.05 43.15
C SER A 976 -5.72 12.80 44.03
N SER A 977 -5.23 11.70 43.48
CA SER A 977 -4.93 10.46 44.23
C SER A 977 -3.50 10.46 44.79
N ASP A 978 -3.35 10.03 46.05
CA ASP A 978 -2.04 9.73 46.66
C ASP A 978 -1.41 8.42 46.11
N THR A 979 -2.15 7.66 45.29
CA THR A 979 -1.69 6.39 44.68
C THR A 979 -1.05 6.65 43.32
N GLU A 980 0.15 6.10 43.06
CA GLU A 980 0.88 6.27 41.78
C GLU A 980 0.08 5.67 40.60
N GLY A 981 -0.60 6.52 39.83
CA GLY A 981 -1.51 6.09 38.78
C GLY A 981 -1.08 6.48 37.36
N VAL A 982 -1.45 5.66 36.37
CA VAL A 982 -1.31 6.01 34.96
C VAL A 982 -2.60 5.74 34.19
N LEU A 983 -2.95 6.69 33.34
CA LEU A 983 -3.93 6.53 32.27
C LEU A 983 -3.20 6.13 30.99
N VAL A 984 -3.71 5.13 30.28
CA VAL A 984 -3.43 4.90 28.87
C VAL A 984 -4.77 4.86 28.15
N ALA A 985 -4.95 5.68 27.11
CA ALA A 985 -6.14 5.67 26.28
C ALA A 985 -5.79 5.49 24.80
N THR A 986 -6.65 4.83 24.05
CA THR A 986 -6.49 4.59 22.61
C THR A 986 -7.81 4.14 22.03
N SER A 987 -7.98 4.31 20.72
CA SER A 987 -9.01 3.58 19.99
C SER A 987 -8.50 2.17 19.62
N ASP A 988 -9.39 1.30 19.19
CA ASP A 988 -9.05 -0.02 18.66
C ASP A 988 -9.11 -0.07 17.12
N HIS A 989 -9.96 0.72 16.46
CA HIS A 989 -9.97 1.01 15.02
C HIS A 989 -10.73 2.31 14.70
N GLU A 990 -10.60 2.82 13.47
CA GLU A 990 -11.50 3.87 12.96
C GLU A 990 -12.75 3.22 12.31
N THR A 991 -13.92 3.85 12.44
CA THR A 991 -15.16 3.34 11.83
C THR A 991 -15.92 4.37 11.00
N GLY A 992 -16.42 3.92 9.85
CA GLY A 992 -17.13 4.70 8.84
C GLY A 992 -16.22 5.25 7.73
N GLY A 993 -14.91 5.35 7.97
CA GLY A 993 -13.97 6.00 7.07
C GLY A 993 -14.37 7.46 6.86
N LEU A 994 -14.46 8.18 7.98
CA LEU A 994 -15.00 9.52 8.16
C LEU A 994 -14.09 10.61 7.58
N ALA A 995 -14.70 11.63 6.98
CA ALA A 995 -14.05 12.87 6.57
C ALA A 995 -14.92 14.11 6.85
N THR A 996 -14.30 15.20 7.28
CA THR A 996 -14.89 16.56 7.30
C THR A 996 -14.98 17.19 5.89
N ALA A 997 -15.27 16.36 4.88
CA ALA A 997 -15.42 16.76 3.48
C ALA A 997 -16.38 15.82 2.76
N TRP A 998 -17.28 16.37 1.95
CA TRP A 998 -18.19 15.61 1.08
C TRP A 998 -18.42 16.32 -0.26
N GLN A 999 -18.23 15.57 -1.34
CA GLN A 999 -18.45 16.01 -2.72
C GLN A 999 -19.41 15.04 -3.40
N GLY A 1000 -20.55 15.56 -3.88
CA GLY A 1000 -21.52 14.82 -4.67
C GLY A 1000 -21.02 14.56 -6.09
N PRO A 1001 -21.50 13.49 -6.77
CA PRO A 1001 -21.16 13.24 -8.17
C PRO A 1001 -21.56 14.42 -9.07
N GLY A 1002 -20.59 15.04 -9.73
CA GLY A 1002 -20.80 16.22 -10.59
C GLY A 1002 -20.78 17.58 -9.87
N GLU A 1003 -20.62 17.60 -8.54
CA GLU A 1003 -20.31 18.84 -7.83
C GLU A 1003 -18.83 19.21 -7.99
N LEU A 1004 -18.51 20.51 -7.96
CA LEU A 1004 -17.14 20.99 -7.79
C LEU A 1004 -16.64 20.70 -6.36
N PRO A 1005 -15.32 20.62 -6.11
CA PRO A 1005 -14.78 20.47 -4.77
C PRO A 1005 -15.21 21.63 -3.84
N VAL A 1006 -15.89 21.31 -2.75
CA VAL A 1006 -16.32 22.29 -1.73
C VAL A 1006 -15.51 22.06 -0.45
N TYR A 1007 -14.60 22.99 -0.16
CA TYR A 1007 -13.68 22.94 1.00
C TYR A 1007 -14.33 23.39 2.33
N ASN A 1008 -15.67 23.45 2.38
CA ASN A 1008 -16.44 23.88 3.53
C ASN A 1008 -17.19 22.70 4.15
N TRP A 1009 -17.24 22.67 5.48
CA TRP A 1009 -18.15 21.81 6.23
C TRP A 1009 -18.92 22.62 7.30
N HIS A 1010 -20.04 22.07 7.79
CA HIS A 1010 -21.07 22.84 8.48
C HIS A 1010 -21.45 22.23 9.84
N PRO A 1011 -20.65 22.43 10.91
CA PRO A 1011 -20.95 21.92 12.25
C PRO A 1011 -22.27 22.43 12.83
N SER A 1012 -22.76 23.59 12.37
CA SER A 1012 -24.07 24.13 12.74
C SER A 1012 -25.26 23.27 12.29
N ILE A 1013 -25.07 22.26 11.43
CA ILE A 1013 -26.09 21.25 11.11
C ILE A 1013 -26.19 20.23 12.24
N LEU A 1014 -25.05 19.63 12.63
CA LEU A 1014 -24.94 18.70 13.76
C LEU A 1014 -25.44 19.33 15.06
N ALA A 1015 -25.24 20.65 15.22
CA ALA A 1015 -25.65 21.40 16.40
C ALA A 1015 -27.18 21.52 16.56
N ARG A 1016 -27.94 21.52 15.45
CA ARG A 1016 -29.42 21.61 15.47
C ARG A 1016 -30.12 20.25 15.61
N ALA A 1017 -29.39 19.15 15.50
CA ALA A 1017 -29.94 17.83 15.81
C ALA A 1017 -30.12 17.68 17.33
N GLU A 1018 -31.35 17.38 17.75
CA GLU A 1018 -31.71 17.15 19.14
C GLU A 1018 -31.67 15.67 19.53
N ALA A 1019 -31.85 14.76 18.57
CA ALA A 1019 -31.91 13.30 18.71
C ALA A 1019 -31.03 12.57 17.66
N SER A 1020 -30.67 11.30 17.91
CA SER A 1020 -29.96 10.44 16.95
C SER A 1020 -30.87 9.92 15.84
N SER A 1021 -30.28 9.50 14.72
CA SER A 1021 -30.98 8.77 13.67
C SER A 1021 -31.57 7.42 14.12
N GLU A 1022 -30.96 6.75 15.11
CA GLU A 1022 -31.48 5.53 15.75
C GLU A 1022 -32.76 5.82 16.54
N HIS A 1023 -32.74 6.81 17.45
CA HIS A 1023 -33.94 7.19 18.21
C HIS A 1023 -35.08 7.68 17.29
N LEU A 1024 -34.76 8.36 16.19
CA LEU A 1024 -35.76 8.80 15.21
C LEU A 1024 -36.37 7.65 14.40
N ALA A 1025 -35.61 6.59 14.13
CA ALA A 1025 -36.15 5.38 13.50
C ALA A 1025 -37.09 4.63 14.46
N LEU A 1026 -36.73 4.51 15.74
CA LEU A 1026 -37.59 3.91 16.77
C LEU A 1026 -38.91 4.68 16.91
N LEU A 1027 -38.87 6.02 16.96
CA LEU A 1027 -40.08 6.86 17.03
C LEU A 1027 -41.00 6.69 15.80
N LEU A 1028 -40.42 6.47 14.61
CA LEU A 1028 -41.19 6.18 13.40
C LEU A 1028 -41.85 4.79 13.48
N GLU A 1029 -41.15 3.77 13.99
CA GLU A 1029 -41.70 2.43 14.19
C GLU A 1029 -42.82 2.42 15.25
N GLU A 1030 -42.63 3.10 16.38
CA GLU A 1030 -43.67 3.29 17.42
C GLU A 1030 -44.93 3.96 16.86
N HIS A 1031 -44.79 5.01 16.05
CA HIS A 1031 -45.92 5.70 15.41
C HIS A 1031 -46.65 4.81 14.40
N LEU A 1032 -45.92 4.08 13.55
CA LEU A 1032 -46.49 3.14 12.58
C LEU A 1032 -47.24 1.98 13.25
N LEU A 1033 -46.75 1.50 14.41
CA LEU A 1033 -47.43 0.47 15.20
C LEU A 1033 -48.72 1.00 15.85
N ALA A 1034 -48.75 2.28 16.23
CA ALA A 1034 -49.90 2.94 16.86
C ALA A 1034 -50.99 3.39 15.87
N PHE A 1035 -50.63 3.79 14.64
CA PHE A 1035 -51.51 4.44 13.67
C PHE A 1035 -51.60 3.69 12.32
N GLN A 1036 -51.95 2.40 12.37
CA GLN A 1036 -51.94 1.48 11.23
C GLN A 1036 -52.89 1.85 10.06
N ASP A 1037 -53.91 2.70 10.31
CA ASP A 1037 -54.88 3.19 9.31
C ASP A 1037 -54.62 4.65 8.86
N GLU A 1038 -53.46 5.24 9.19
CA GLU A 1038 -53.10 6.61 8.81
C GLU A 1038 -52.90 6.78 7.29
N SER A 1039 -53.23 7.96 6.74
CA SER A 1039 -53.03 8.19 5.30
C SER A 1039 -51.55 8.43 4.97
N PRO A 1040 -51.08 8.06 3.75
CA PRO A 1040 -49.72 8.37 3.32
C PRO A 1040 -49.42 9.88 3.29
N GLU A 1041 -50.44 10.74 3.25
CA GLU A 1041 -50.29 12.19 3.32
C GLU A 1041 -50.01 12.64 4.75
N ASP A 1042 -50.83 12.19 5.72
CA ASP A 1042 -50.70 12.54 7.14
C ASP A 1042 -49.36 12.04 7.73
N LEU A 1043 -48.99 10.79 7.42
CA LEU A 1043 -47.71 10.19 7.83
C LEU A 1043 -46.50 11.00 7.33
N ARG A 1044 -46.57 11.51 6.10
CA ARG A 1044 -45.49 12.34 5.52
C ARG A 1044 -45.43 13.73 6.13
N GLU A 1045 -46.57 14.33 6.46
CA GLU A 1045 -46.61 15.58 7.22
C GLU A 1045 -46.03 15.38 8.64
N TRP A 1046 -46.40 14.29 9.33
CA TRP A 1046 -45.86 13.96 10.65
C TRP A 1046 -44.34 13.71 10.63
N ILE A 1047 -43.83 12.88 9.70
CA ILE A 1047 -42.38 12.66 9.53
C ILE A 1047 -41.65 13.98 9.30
N ASN A 1048 -42.16 14.83 8.41
CA ASN A 1048 -41.54 16.13 8.15
C ASN A 1048 -41.55 17.02 9.40
N ASN A 1049 -42.70 17.18 10.04
CA ASN A 1049 -42.88 18.16 11.11
C ASN A 1049 -42.23 17.71 12.42
N ASP A 1050 -42.48 16.47 12.87
CA ASP A 1050 -42.13 15.99 14.20
C ASP A 1050 -40.76 15.27 14.28
N LEU A 1051 -40.27 14.69 13.19
CA LEU A 1051 -38.95 14.06 13.13
C LEU A 1051 -37.91 14.98 12.45
N VAL A 1052 -38.17 15.47 11.24
CA VAL A 1052 -37.15 16.15 10.43
C VAL A 1052 -36.97 17.64 10.77
N VAL A 1053 -38.06 18.41 10.83
CA VAL A 1053 -38.03 19.85 11.14
C VAL A 1053 -37.71 20.07 12.62
N LYS A 1054 -38.42 19.35 13.50
CA LYS A 1054 -38.37 19.52 14.96
C LYS A 1054 -37.12 18.89 15.60
N ARG A 1055 -36.79 17.63 15.28
CA ARG A 1055 -35.71 16.88 15.98
C ARG A 1055 -34.39 16.83 15.24
N LEU A 1056 -34.36 16.80 13.89
CA LEU A 1056 -33.11 16.97 13.12
C LEU A 1056 -32.74 18.43 12.85
N GLY A 1057 -33.67 19.38 13.06
CA GLY A 1057 -33.44 20.80 12.77
C GLY A 1057 -33.24 21.09 11.27
N ILE A 1058 -33.82 20.26 10.40
CA ILE A 1058 -33.76 20.38 8.93
C ILE A 1058 -35.05 21.06 8.44
N GLN A 1059 -34.96 22.37 8.21
CA GLN A 1059 -36.09 23.21 7.77
C GLN A 1059 -36.41 23.07 6.27
N ASN A 1060 -35.57 22.37 5.51
CA ASN A 1060 -35.65 22.22 4.06
C ASN A 1060 -35.37 20.76 3.64
N ALA A 1061 -36.20 19.83 4.13
CA ALA A 1061 -36.27 18.48 3.61
C ALA A 1061 -36.77 18.52 2.15
N LEU A 1062 -36.24 17.65 1.30
CA LEU A 1062 -36.77 17.42 -0.04
C LEU A 1062 -37.91 16.41 0.06
N GLU A 1063 -38.96 16.56 -0.76
CA GLU A 1063 -40.07 15.59 -0.82
C GLU A 1063 -39.56 14.15 -1.03
N VAL A 1064 -38.49 13.97 -1.81
CA VAL A 1064 -37.88 12.65 -2.05
C VAL A 1064 -37.24 12.04 -0.78
N GLU A 1065 -36.79 12.85 0.18
CA GLU A 1065 -36.26 12.37 1.47
C GLU A 1065 -37.42 11.93 2.38
N ILE A 1066 -38.48 12.76 2.49
CA ILE A 1066 -39.69 12.44 3.27
C ILE A 1066 -40.42 11.21 2.70
N ASN A 1067 -40.58 11.15 1.37
CA ASN A 1067 -41.16 9.99 0.69
C ASN A 1067 -40.33 8.72 0.89
N ALA A 1068 -38.99 8.81 0.94
CA ALA A 1068 -38.12 7.66 1.19
C ALA A 1068 -38.26 7.13 2.62
N LEU A 1069 -38.37 8.01 3.62
CA LEU A 1069 -38.64 7.64 5.01
C LEU A 1069 -40.01 6.94 5.17
N ALA A 1070 -41.06 7.52 4.59
CA ALA A 1070 -42.42 6.96 4.66
C ALA A 1070 -42.57 5.62 3.90
N SER A 1071 -41.83 5.43 2.80
CA SER A 1071 -41.93 4.21 1.98
C SER A 1071 -40.92 3.11 2.34
N ASN A 1072 -39.90 3.42 3.15
CA ASN A 1072 -38.95 2.43 3.66
C ASN A 1072 -38.52 2.74 5.11
N PRO A 1073 -39.41 2.53 6.11
CA PRO A 1073 -39.09 2.75 7.52
C PRO A 1073 -37.89 1.94 8.01
N ILE A 1074 -37.68 0.73 7.47
CA ILE A 1074 -36.53 -0.13 7.80
C ILE A 1074 -35.20 0.60 7.51
N ALA A 1075 -35.12 1.41 6.45
CA ALA A 1075 -33.91 2.17 6.14
C ALA A 1075 -33.79 3.50 6.90
N ALA A 1076 -34.76 3.87 7.74
CA ALA A 1076 -34.91 5.23 8.28
C ALA A 1076 -33.66 5.72 9.03
N THR A 1077 -33.00 4.88 9.83
CA THR A 1077 -31.75 5.18 10.53
C THR A 1077 -30.69 5.74 9.55
N THR A 1078 -30.38 4.99 8.50
CA THR A 1078 -29.38 5.40 7.49
C THR A 1078 -29.85 6.60 6.65
N LEU A 1079 -31.16 6.78 6.46
CA LEU A 1079 -31.73 7.93 5.74
C LEU A 1079 -31.59 9.22 6.57
N PHE A 1080 -31.98 9.22 7.84
CA PHE A 1080 -31.80 10.36 8.75
C PHE A 1080 -30.32 10.74 8.89
N ALA A 1081 -29.44 9.76 9.14
CA ALA A 1081 -28.00 9.97 9.23
C ALA A 1081 -27.39 10.60 7.95
N ARG A 1082 -27.87 10.16 6.78
CA ARG A 1082 -27.49 10.72 5.48
C ARG A 1082 -28.05 12.13 5.24
N MET A 1083 -29.28 12.43 5.67
CA MET A 1083 -29.88 13.77 5.57
C MET A 1083 -29.08 14.83 6.34
N VAL A 1084 -28.54 14.45 7.50
CA VAL A 1084 -27.59 15.26 8.29
C VAL A 1084 -26.24 15.35 7.57
N SER A 1085 -25.62 14.22 7.24
CA SER A 1085 -24.26 14.16 6.67
C SER A 1085 -24.08 15.00 5.40
N ILE A 1086 -25.02 14.91 4.44
CA ILE A 1086 -24.96 15.69 3.19
C ILE A 1086 -25.03 17.19 3.48
N ARG A 1087 -25.96 17.62 4.36
CA ARG A 1087 -26.12 19.04 4.73
C ARG A 1087 -24.93 19.56 5.53
N ALA A 1088 -24.32 18.71 6.34
CA ALA A 1088 -23.12 19.02 7.11
C ALA A 1088 -21.82 19.02 6.28
N ARG A 1089 -21.87 18.50 5.05
CA ARG A 1089 -20.70 18.16 4.20
C ARG A 1089 -19.73 17.18 4.89
N VAL A 1090 -20.26 16.26 5.67
CA VAL A 1090 -19.51 15.15 6.27
C VAL A 1090 -19.57 13.94 5.34
N GLY A 1091 -18.40 13.39 5.02
CA GLY A 1091 -18.23 12.24 4.16
C GLY A 1091 -17.94 10.97 4.95
N TRP A 1092 -18.39 9.86 4.39
CA TRP A 1092 -18.19 8.51 4.91
C TRP A 1092 -17.91 7.58 3.72
N SER A 1093 -17.03 6.60 3.89
CA SER A 1093 -16.60 5.72 2.80
C SER A 1093 -17.06 4.26 2.96
N THR A 1094 -17.59 3.90 4.12
CA THR A 1094 -18.06 2.55 4.46
C THR A 1094 -19.14 2.61 5.57
N HIS A 1095 -19.81 1.49 5.82
CA HIS A 1095 -20.61 1.23 7.04
C HIS A 1095 -19.85 0.13 7.81
N GLY A 1096 -18.71 0.49 8.40
CA GLY A 1096 -17.77 -0.46 8.97
C GLY A 1096 -16.36 0.08 9.13
N HIS A 1097 -15.45 -0.75 9.64
CA HIS A 1097 -14.18 -0.28 10.17
C HIS A 1097 -13.17 -0.04 9.03
N SER A 1098 -12.32 0.98 9.17
CA SER A 1098 -11.19 1.24 8.28
C SER A 1098 -9.85 0.91 8.94
N ALA A 1099 -8.80 0.77 8.12
CA ALA A 1099 -7.44 0.47 8.57
C ALA A 1099 -6.60 1.75 8.73
N VAL A 1100 -7.20 2.80 9.30
CA VAL A 1100 -6.51 4.06 9.63
C VAL A 1100 -5.82 3.92 10.98
N ASP A 1101 -4.57 4.38 11.05
CA ASP A 1101 -3.80 4.41 12.29
C ASP A 1101 -4.47 5.32 13.33
N VAL A 1102 -4.55 4.80 14.57
CA VAL A 1102 -5.51 5.26 15.60
C VAL A 1102 -4.80 5.68 16.89
N ASN A 1103 -4.98 6.96 17.28
CA ASN A 1103 -4.16 7.66 18.27
C ASN A 1103 -4.02 6.97 19.64
N VAL A 1104 -2.85 7.18 20.28
CA VAL A 1104 -2.55 6.70 21.64
C VAL A 1104 -2.23 7.87 22.56
N TYR A 1105 -2.73 7.79 23.78
CA TYR A 1105 -2.61 8.79 24.83
C TYR A 1105 -2.12 8.14 26.12
N SER A 1106 -1.31 8.86 26.91
CA SER A 1106 -1.00 8.45 28.28
C SER A 1106 -0.63 9.64 29.16
N SER A 1107 -0.95 9.54 30.45
CA SER A 1107 -0.48 10.46 31.50
C SER A 1107 0.88 10.06 32.09
N GLY A 1108 1.48 8.96 31.63
CA GLY A 1108 2.68 8.37 32.23
C GLY A 1108 3.96 9.17 32.03
N GLY A 1109 4.84 9.12 33.02
CA GLY A 1109 6.20 9.66 32.94
C GLY A 1109 7.16 8.79 32.11
N ASP A 1110 8.45 8.76 32.48
CA ASP A 1110 9.49 8.09 31.67
C ASP A 1110 9.23 6.60 31.37
N GLU A 1111 8.46 5.88 32.20
CA GLU A 1111 8.05 4.50 31.91
C GLU A 1111 7.22 4.38 30.61
N ALA A 1112 6.43 5.40 30.26
CA ALA A 1112 5.56 5.43 29.08
C ALA A 1112 6.28 5.77 27.76
N GLN A 1113 7.58 6.10 27.78
CA GLN A 1113 8.38 6.33 26.57
C GLN A 1113 8.43 5.10 25.64
N LYS A 1114 8.05 3.92 26.14
CA LYS A 1114 7.91 2.66 25.37
C LYS A 1114 6.74 2.66 24.38
N ILE A 1115 5.67 3.42 24.65
CA ILE A 1115 4.46 3.50 23.83
C ILE A 1115 4.37 4.87 23.13
N ARG A 1116 5.52 5.36 22.64
CA ARG A 1116 5.70 6.71 22.11
C ARG A 1116 6.18 6.66 20.66
N GLY A 1117 5.44 7.29 19.76
CA GLY A 1117 5.60 7.09 18.32
C GLY A 1117 4.83 5.86 17.85
N ASN A 1118 5.01 5.45 16.60
CA ASN A 1118 4.27 4.34 15.99
C ASN A 1118 4.61 3.02 16.70
N VAL A 1119 3.63 2.45 17.41
CA VAL A 1119 3.79 1.20 18.19
C VAL A 1119 2.62 0.26 17.94
N GLU A 1120 2.90 -1.03 17.80
CA GLU A 1120 1.84 -2.01 17.58
C GLU A 1120 0.99 -2.19 18.84
N ASN A 1121 -0.30 -2.46 18.68
CA ASN A 1121 -1.22 -2.85 19.75
C ASN A 1121 -0.65 -3.76 20.85
N THR A 1122 0.14 -4.76 20.45
CA THR A 1122 0.76 -5.70 21.38
C THR A 1122 1.79 -5.04 22.28
N ASP A 1123 2.39 -3.92 21.87
CA ASP A 1123 3.31 -3.11 22.69
C ASP A 1123 2.56 -2.32 23.76
N ILE A 1124 1.33 -1.87 23.47
CA ILE A 1124 0.43 -1.34 24.50
C ILE A 1124 0.09 -2.45 25.51
N GLY A 1125 -0.33 -3.63 25.05
CA GLY A 1125 -0.59 -4.77 25.95
C GLY A 1125 0.64 -5.23 26.76
N LYS A 1126 1.86 -5.14 26.17
CA LYS A 1126 3.13 -5.35 26.90
C LYS A 1126 3.34 -4.26 27.95
N PHE A 1127 3.09 -2.99 27.64
CA PHE A 1127 3.20 -1.89 28.59
C PHE A 1127 2.25 -2.06 29.79
N LEU A 1128 0.95 -2.35 29.56
CA LEU A 1128 -0.04 -2.53 30.63
C LEU A 1128 0.40 -3.60 31.65
N ARG A 1129 0.86 -4.78 31.16
CA ARG A 1129 1.33 -5.86 32.04
C ARG A 1129 2.69 -5.58 32.69
N GLU A 1130 3.58 -4.83 32.04
CA GLU A 1130 4.88 -4.44 32.60
C GLU A 1130 4.74 -3.37 33.68
N TYR A 1131 3.82 -2.41 33.52
CA TYR A 1131 3.56 -1.36 34.51
C TYR A 1131 3.00 -1.93 35.82
N LEU A 1132 2.01 -2.82 35.74
CA LEU A 1132 1.46 -3.54 36.90
C LEU A 1132 2.36 -4.67 37.41
N ARG A 1133 3.34 -5.11 36.59
CA ARG A 1133 4.32 -6.18 36.87
C ARG A 1133 3.66 -7.56 37.05
N VAL A 1134 2.76 -7.92 36.13
CA VAL A 1134 1.88 -9.11 36.22
C VAL A 1134 2.18 -10.18 35.15
N ASP A 1135 2.13 -11.46 35.54
CA ASP A 1135 2.47 -12.59 34.65
C ASP A 1135 1.25 -13.15 33.90
N VAL A 1136 0.90 -12.48 32.79
CA VAL A 1136 -0.13 -12.90 31.82
C VAL A 1136 0.18 -14.28 31.19
N ASP A 1137 1.46 -14.64 31.10
CA ASP A 1137 1.90 -15.91 30.54
C ASP A 1137 1.74 -17.08 31.55
N SER A 1138 1.52 -16.81 32.84
CA SER A 1138 1.07 -17.80 33.83
C SER A 1138 -0.42 -18.11 33.69
N ILE A 1139 -1.26 -17.08 33.58
CA ILE A 1139 -2.71 -17.22 33.38
C ILE A 1139 -3.01 -18.00 32.10
N THR A 1140 -2.32 -17.66 31.00
CA THR A 1140 -2.38 -18.39 29.72
C THR A 1140 -2.11 -19.90 29.87
N LYS A 1141 -1.23 -20.31 30.80
CA LYS A 1141 -0.94 -21.74 31.05
C LYS A 1141 -2.05 -22.38 31.90
N GLU A 1142 -2.53 -21.70 32.93
CA GLU A 1142 -3.64 -22.18 33.78
C GLU A 1142 -4.91 -22.39 32.96
N LEU A 1143 -5.26 -21.43 32.10
CA LEU A 1143 -6.41 -21.53 31.18
C LEU A 1143 -6.33 -22.77 30.29
N LYS A 1144 -5.21 -22.95 29.58
CA LYS A 1144 -5.01 -24.11 28.69
C LYS A 1144 -5.05 -25.44 29.43
N GLN A 1145 -4.58 -25.50 30.67
CA GLN A 1145 -4.67 -26.69 31.52
C GLN A 1145 -6.11 -26.96 31.98
N LYS A 1146 -6.82 -25.95 32.50
CA LYS A 1146 -8.19 -26.08 33.04
C LYS A 1146 -9.22 -26.39 31.95
N LEU A 1147 -9.12 -25.71 30.80
CA LEU A 1147 -9.95 -25.94 29.61
C LEU A 1147 -9.51 -27.20 28.83
N LYS A 1148 -8.54 -27.97 29.35
CA LYS A 1148 -8.04 -29.24 28.78
C LYS A 1148 -7.66 -29.15 27.30
N TYR A 1149 -7.09 -28.01 26.89
CA TYR A 1149 -6.75 -27.75 25.49
C TYR A 1149 -5.61 -28.69 25.05
N ASP A 1150 -5.99 -29.78 24.38
CA ASP A 1150 -5.12 -30.86 23.89
C ASP A 1150 -4.69 -30.67 22.42
N GLY A 1151 -5.20 -29.62 21.76
CA GLY A 1151 -5.01 -29.34 20.34
C GLY A 1151 -5.94 -30.11 19.40
N VAL A 1152 -6.71 -31.08 19.90
CA VAL A 1152 -7.69 -31.87 19.12
C VAL A 1152 -9.03 -31.14 19.04
N GLU A 1153 -9.44 -30.45 20.12
CA GLU A 1153 -10.67 -29.65 20.13
C GLU A 1153 -10.69 -28.58 19.02
N ALA A 1154 -9.53 -27.99 18.72
CA ALA A 1154 -9.35 -27.00 17.65
C ALA A 1154 -9.66 -27.56 16.24
N ALA A 1155 -9.56 -28.88 16.03
CA ALA A 1155 -9.95 -29.53 14.78
C ALA A 1155 -11.48 -29.68 14.67
N LYS A 1156 -12.17 -29.99 15.78
CA LYS A 1156 -13.65 -30.10 15.81
C LYS A 1156 -14.32 -28.75 15.65
N VAL A 1157 -13.88 -27.73 16.41
CA VAL A 1157 -14.42 -26.36 16.30
C VAL A 1157 -14.19 -25.80 14.89
N ALA A 1158 -13.04 -26.11 14.27
CA ALA A 1158 -12.79 -25.78 12.88
C ALA A 1158 -13.74 -26.47 11.89
N GLN A 1159 -14.20 -27.70 12.15
CA GLN A 1159 -15.21 -28.38 11.34
C GLN A 1159 -16.61 -27.79 11.55
N MET A 1160 -17.03 -27.59 12.80
CA MET A 1160 -18.35 -27.00 13.10
C MET A 1160 -18.51 -25.59 12.52
N ALA A 1161 -17.47 -24.75 12.61
CA ALA A 1161 -17.46 -23.42 11.98
C ALA A 1161 -17.37 -23.44 10.44
N THR A 1162 -17.39 -24.61 9.78
CA THR A 1162 -17.28 -24.73 8.31
C THR A 1162 -18.34 -25.61 7.62
N GLY A 1163 -19.31 -26.22 8.31
CA GLY A 1163 -20.42 -26.90 7.63
C GLY A 1163 -21.59 -27.43 8.48
N GLY A 1164 -22.80 -27.22 7.95
CA GLY A 1164 -24.10 -27.72 8.47
C GLY A 1164 -24.91 -26.63 9.21
N GLU A 1165 -26.21 -26.41 9.00
CA GLU A 1165 -27.21 -27.17 8.22
C GLU A 1165 -27.14 -28.70 8.37
N SER A 1166 -27.30 -29.18 9.61
CA SER A 1166 -27.62 -30.58 9.86
C SER A 1166 -29.12 -30.82 9.69
N THR A 1167 -29.52 -31.60 8.69
CA THR A 1167 -30.89 -32.11 8.55
C THR A 1167 -31.18 -33.17 9.62
N ALA A 1168 -31.58 -32.74 10.81
CA ALA A 1168 -32.16 -33.60 11.84
C ALA A 1168 -33.69 -33.48 11.77
N ALA A 1169 -34.38 -34.56 11.39
CA ALA A 1169 -35.84 -34.60 11.39
C ALA A 1169 -36.33 -35.04 12.77
N ASP A 1170 -36.71 -34.09 13.62
CA ASP A 1170 -37.38 -34.40 14.88
C ASP A 1170 -38.87 -34.69 14.65
N GLN A 1171 -39.41 -35.68 15.38
CA GLN A 1171 -40.75 -36.24 15.16
C GLN A 1171 -41.79 -35.68 16.15
N ASN A 1172 -41.85 -34.36 16.28
CA ASN A 1172 -42.98 -33.68 16.95
C ASN A 1172 -43.39 -32.43 16.17
N GLY A 1173 -44.60 -32.46 15.60
CA GLY A 1173 -45.11 -31.38 14.77
C GLY A 1173 -45.63 -30.20 15.59
N ASN A 1174 -44.84 -29.13 15.67
CA ASN A 1174 -45.31 -27.78 15.96
C ASN A 1174 -44.61 -26.80 15.00
N GLN A 1175 -45.37 -25.86 14.42
CA GLN A 1175 -44.85 -24.83 13.53
C GLN A 1175 -44.76 -23.50 14.28
N HIS A 1176 -43.59 -22.85 14.25
CA HIS A 1176 -43.43 -21.43 14.57
C HIS A 1176 -42.66 -20.72 13.44
N PRO A 1177 -42.87 -19.40 13.22
CA PRO A 1177 -42.43 -18.72 11.99
C PRO A 1177 -40.92 -18.40 11.94
N LYS A 1178 -40.41 -18.18 10.72
CA LYS A 1178 -39.01 -17.83 10.43
C LYS A 1178 -38.83 -16.31 10.24
N GLU A 1179 -38.87 -15.54 11.33
CA GLU A 1179 -38.74 -14.05 11.25
C GLU A 1179 -37.48 -13.48 11.93
N TRP A 1180 -36.84 -14.24 12.83
CA TRP A 1180 -35.71 -13.80 13.67
C TRP A 1180 -34.33 -13.69 12.98
N LEU A 1181 -34.25 -13.48 11.66
CA LEU A 1181 -32.99 -13.51 10.91
C LEU A 1181 -32.72 -12.32 9.96
N GLU A 1182 -33.59 -11.31 9.92
CA GLU A 1182 -33.36 -10.11 9.09
C GLU A 1182 -32.98 -8.84 9.89
N GLN A 1183 -33.26 -8.77 11.20
CA GLN A 1183 -32.92 -7.59 12.03
C GLN A 1183 -31.42 -7.48 12.40
N ALA A 1184 -30.62 -8.55 12.30
CA ALA A 1184 -29.18 -8.53 12.58
C ALA A 1184 -28.34 -8.04 11.36
N LYS A 1185 -28.79 -6.96 10.71
CA LYS A 1185 -28.12 -6.30 9.57
C LYS A 1185 -28.41 -4.79 9.51
N PHE A 1186 -28.09 -4.10 10.60
CA PHE A 1186 -27.76 -2.67 10.57
C PHE A 1186 -26.35 -2.48 11.13
#